data_AF-A0A8T5MC66-F1
#
_entry.id   AF-A0A8T5MC66-F1
#
_cell.length_a   1.000
_cell.length_b   1.000
_cell.length_c   1.000
_cell.angle_alpha   90.00
_cell.angle_beta   90.00
_cell.angle_gamma   90.00
#
_symmetry.space_group_name_H-M   'P 1'
#
loop_
_entity.id
_entity.type
_entity.pdbx_description
1 polymer ?
#
loop_
_entity_poly.entity_id
_entity_poly.type
_entity_poly.pdbx_seq_one_letter_code
_entity_poly.pdbx_strand_id
1 'polypeptide(L)'
;MEKRRVFFILLISFLVSVYSVNAANCGGATSCNCADTLTSSWTMSNSLTGCTADGVNIGAHNLVLDCNGFNIVGDSTLADFGAGIVIDDFGIDNALGYDNITIRNCNITGFGMGIHLKNADNGTIHNNSISYNVHNGINSVFSVNNPITNNTINSNIVGIFLHAGGRSPAVLNNIADNIFSNNVNSIFDNYISNNYTNNQFLSEVNIMFNPEDNRTLFPNQETIFDVYIMYPNETAINTYTVNSVETDPNETVSYSTSGNKITINFTASRQGLYSIVLNVTDNKNNIIKQRFYLGNQSTLNYYFRPGQYPSHGQPSTYGEDSKAIKFEAPTSGENFCTCAIWVQLAIDNISESITGISRIVNVNMSFWYNLTTDDRNYVGFQKHATWSKLADYGKSISNTTQYEWTNERINLGYWIYNRTEWYWLSFKLGGDDPFLKTNVSNPSYLNLTYLFTSDPEIKNITNNNINLLSSTSTVGDSRYASIVLDGTGTTNITVQMSNNATTYSATYDGINCNTANCTFTQSEGQLDFVLTLGSEHTISISPVIPVVHTPSSSIPNPQQVFRGEDKNYTLNSNGRIRLILNGQTHNIYVKKIDKNYVDFEIYSEKIELRLYIGDKEDIDIDFDGEKEITITLEKIEGREATISIETYSPEIKVEVEKEVTEEEVKEQDNEREEINNEIPLNKALVPVIILIIALIIGIIFTILLKTEFFKKLRYK
;
A
#
# COMPACT_ATOMS: atom_id res chain seq x y z
N MET A 1 25.06 -61.73 -20.21
CA MET A 1 24.20 -60.85 -19.38
C MET A 1 24.96 -60.13 -18.26
N GLU A 2 26.25 -60.40 -18.02
CA GLU A 2 27.02 -59.77 -16.93
C GLU A 2 27.74 -58.46 -17.29
N LYS A 3 28.07 -58.20 -18.57
CA LYS A 3 28.78 -56.95 -18.96
C LYS A 3 27.91 -55.68 -19.05
N ARG A 4 26.57 -55.81 -19.03
CA ARG A 4 25.63 -54.66 -19.07
C ARG A 4 25.24 -54.12 -17.69
N ARG A 5 25.52 -54.85 -16.60
CA ARG A 5 25.22 -54.40 -15.22
C ARG A 5 26.31 -53.50 -14.64
N VAL A 6 27.57 -53.67 -15.05
CA VAL A 6 28.69 -52.84 -14.58
C VAL A 6 28.66 -51.43 -15.17
N PHE A 7 28.20 -51.27 -16.42
CA PHE A 7 28.08 -49.94 -17.06
C PHE A 7 26.91 -49.11 -16.53
N PHE A 8 25.85 -49.75 -16.03
CA PHE A 8 24.69 -49.06 -15.45
C PHE A 8 24.93 -48.60 -14.00
N ILE A 9 25.79 -49.31 -13.25
CA ILE A 9 26.17 -48.92 -11.89
C ILE A 9 27.20 -47.77 -11.90
N LEU A 10 28.10 -47.71 -12.90
CA LEU A 10 29.03 -46.59 -13.10
C LEU A 10 28.35 -45.30 -13.61
N LEU A 11 27.27 -45.41 -14.39
CA LEU A 11 26.52 -44.23 -14.86
C LEU A 11 25.63 -43.64 -13.76
N ILE A 12 25.13 -44.47 -12.83
CA ILE A 12 24.35 -44.02 -11.66
C ILE A 12 25.26 -43.42 -10.58
N SER A 13 26.50 -43.89 -10.42
CA SER A 13 27.45 -43.25 -9.49
C SER A 13 28.02 -41.92 -9.99
N PHE A 14 27.88 -41.59 -11.28
CA PHE A 14 28.28 -40.31 -11.86
C PHE A 14 27.15 -39.27 -11.88
N LEU A 15 25.90 -39.66 -11.55
CA LEU A 15 24.71 -38.81 -11.60
C LEU A 15 24.18 -38.39 -10.21
N VAL A 16 24.86 -38.78 -9.11
CA VAL A 16 24.49 -38.39 -7.73
C VAL A 16 25.68 -37.86 -6.93
N SER A 17 26.72 -37.35 -7.60
CA SER A 17 27.64 -36.41 -6.95
C SER A 17 26.98 -35.03 -6.96
N VAL A 18 25.96 -34.86 -6.12
CA VAL A 18 25.56 -33.54 -5.65
C VAL A 18 26.77 -33.08 -4.84
N TYR A 19 27.68 -32.33 -5.45
CA TYR A 19 28.75 -31.68 -4.72
C TYR A 19 28.04 -30.74 -3.75
N SER A 20 28.03 -31.10 -2.46
CA SER A 20 27.89 -30.11 -1.41
C SER A 20 29.06 -29.16 -1.62
N VAL A 21 28.79 -28.04 -2.29
CA VAL A 21 29.74 -26.94 -2.39
C VAL A 21 29.82 -26.41 -0.97
N ASN A 22 30.83 -26.87 -0.23
CA ASN A 22 31.12 -26.28 1.06
C ASN A 22 31.42 -24.81 0.82
N ALA A 23 30.74 -23.93 1.57
CA ALA A 23 31.04 -22.51 1.62
C ALA A 23 32.56 -22.30 1.69
N ALA A 24 33.14 -21.59 0.72
CA ALA A 24 34.57 -21.32 0.74
C ALA A 24 34.84 -20.13 1.67
N ASN A 25 36.02 -20.09 2.27
CA ASN A 25 36.44 -18.90 2.99
C ASN A 25 36.81 -17.80 1.98
N CYS A 26 36.29 -16.61 2.18
CA CYS A 26 36.59 -15.42 1.38
C CYS A 26 36.99 -14.23 2.27
N GLY A 27 37.30 -13.10 1.62
CA GLY A 27 37.70 -11.85 2.27
C GLY A 27 39.11 -11.38 1.90
N GLY A 28 39.41 -10.13 2.24
CA GLY A 28 40.68 -9.49 1.91
C GLY A 28 40.86 -9.38 0.39
N ALA A 29 41.83 -10.11 -0.16
CA ALA A 29 42.08 -10.17 -1.60
C ALA A 29 41.20 -11.21 -2.33
N THR A 30 40.53 -12.10 -1.59
CA THR A 30 39.69 -13.16 -2.15
C THR A 30 38.25 -12.69 -2.23
N SER A 31 37.71 -12.53 -3.44
CA SER A 31 36.30 -12.20 -3.64
C SER A 31 35.40 -13.31 -3.09
N CYS A 32 34.30 -12.92 -2.44
CA CYS A 32 33.25 -13.87 -2.05
C CYS A 32 32.32 -14.18 -3.24
N ASN A 33 31.73 -15.37 -3.21
CA ASN A 33 30.57 -15.79 -3.98
C ASN A 33 29.38 -16.00 -3.03
N CYS A 34 28.19 -16.27 -3.57
CA CYS A 34 27.05 -16.67 -2.74
C CYS A 34 27.44 -17.85 -1.83
N ALA A 35 26.95 -17.81 -0.59
CA ALA A 35 27.17 -18.75 0.50
C ALA A 35 28.61 -18.81 1.06
N ASP A 36 29.59 -18.08 0.49
CA ASP A 36 30.95 -18.07 1.04
C ASP A 36 31.00 -17.46 2.45
N THR A 37 31.97 -17.91 3.24
CA THR A 37 32.22 -17.45 4.60
C THR A 37 33.31 -16.38 4.62
N LEU A 38 32.92 -15.16 4.96
CA LEU A 38 33.79 -14.00 5.13
C LEU A 38 34.65 -14.17 6.38
N THR A 39 35.96 -14.39 6.21
CA THR A 39 36.91 -14.60 7.30
C THR A 39 37.89 -13.44 7.49
N SER A 40 37.86 -12.47 6.58
CA SER A 40 38.62 -11.22 6.66
C SER A 40 37.83 -10.10 5.97
N SER A 41 38.02 -8.84 6.38
CA SER A 41 37.23 -7.72 5.83
C SER A 41 37.29 -7.65 4.32
N TRP A 42 36.18 -7.31 3.69
CA TRP A 42 36.04 -7.31 2.24
C TRP A 42 35.30 -6.07 1.75
N THR A 43 35.83 -5.50 0.68
CA THR A 43 35.14 -4.50 -0.11
C THR A 43 34.73 -5.16 -1.42
N MET A 44 33.43 -5.20 -1.70
CA MET A 44 32.91 -5.83 -2.90
C MET A 44 33.42 -5.10 -4.15
N SER A 45 33.80 -5.90 -5.14
CA SER A 45 34.17 -5.45 -6.50
C SER A 45 33.13 -5.81 -7.56
N ASN A 46 32.11 -6.58 -7.18
CA ASN A 46 31.06 -7.08 -8.06
C ASN A 46 29.83 -7.45 -7.23
N SER A 47 28.66 -7.46 -7.86
CA SER A 47 27.43 -7.95 -7.23
C SER A 47 27.43 -9.48 -7.08
N LEU A 48 26.71 -9.96 -6.07
CA LEU A 48 26.30 -11.35 -5.92
C LEU A 48 24.85 -11.46 -6.39
N THR A 49 24.54 -12.33 -7.34
CA THR A 49 23.20 -12.39 -7.95
C THR A 49 22.70 -13.81 -8.08
N GLY A 50 21.41 -14.02 -7.82
CA GLY A 50 20.77 -15.32 -7.92
C GLY A 50 21.29 -16.29 -6.85
N CYS A 51 21.56 -15.78 -5.64
CA CYS A 51 21.93 -16.63 -4.51
C CYS A 51 20.71 -17.48 -4.12
N THR A 52 20.83 -18.81 -4.27
CA THR A 52 19.80 -19.80 -3.88
C THR A 52 20.00 -20.31 -2.45
N ALA A 53 20.80 -19.59 -1.68
CA ALA A 53 21.21 -19.82 -0.31
C ALA A 53 21.66 -18.45 0.22
N ASP A 54 22.36 -18.41 1.36
CA ASP A 54 22.89 -17.15 1.89
C ASP A 54 23.72 -16.37 0.87
N GLY A 55 23.64 -15.05 0.92
CA GLY A 55 24.52 -14.17 0.16
C GLY A 55 25.96 -14.27 0.69
N VAL A 56 26.17 -13.86 1.95
CA VAL A 56 27.48 -13.92 2.62
C VAL A 56 27.32 -14.39 4.06
N ASN A 57 28.13 -15.36 4.46
CA ASN A 57 28.22 -15.83 5.84
C ASN A 57 29.35 -15.12 6.59
N ILE A 58 29.10 -14.54 7.76
CA ILE A 58 30.13 -13.93 8.60
C ILE A 58 30.87 -15.03 9.36
N GLY A 59 32.21 -15.06 9.26
CA GLY A 59 33.05 -16.14 9.79
C GLY A 59 34.05 -15.74 10.88
N ALA A 60 34.14 -14.47 11.25
CA ALA A 60 35.03 -13.99 12.31
C ALA A 60 34.54 -12.67 12.91
N HIS A 61 35.05 -12.33 14.11
CA HIS A 61 34.87 -11.03 14.74
C HIS A 61 35.65 -9.93 14.03
N ASN A 62 35.28 -8.67 14.27
CA ASN A 62 36.04 -7.48 13.81
C ASN A 62 36.15 -7.39 12.27
N LEU A 63 35.12 -7.83 11.55
CA LEU A 63 35.09 -7.78 10.10
C LEU A 63 34.32 -6.55 9.60
N VAL A 64 34.74 -6.06 8.45
CA VAL A 64 34.01 -5.06 7.67
C VAL A 64 33.60 -5.71 6.35
N LEU A 65 32.29 -5.81 6.12
CA LEU A 65 31.72 -6.06 4.81
C LEU A 65 31.23 -4.72 4.26
N ASP A 66 31.98 -4.20 3.29
CA ASP A 66 31.64 -2.99 2.56
C ASP A 66 31.22 -3.37 1.14
N CYS A 67 29.93 -3.31 0.85
CA CYS A 67 29.44 -3.70 -0.46
C CYS A 67 29.73 -2.64 -1.53
N ASN A 68 30.23 -1.45 -1.18
CA ASN A 68 30.61 -0.41 -2.12
C ASN A 68 29.51 -0.08 -3.17
N GLY A 69 28.24 -0.14 -2.76
CA GLY A 69 27.07 0.07 -3.61
C GLY A 69 26.67 -1.12 -4.49
N PHE A 70 27.37 -2.26 -4.41
CA PHE A 70 27.01 -3.46 -5.15
C PHE A 70 25.84 -4.21 -4.52
N ASN A 71 25.16 -5.00 -5.36
CA ASN A 71 23.99 -5.76 -4.97
C ASN A 71 24.36 -7.14 -4.41
N ILE A 72 23.59 -7.60 -3.43
CA ILE A 72 23.48 -8.99 -3.00
C ILE A 72 22.01 -9.36 -3.26
N VAL A 73 21.78 -10.25 -4.23
CA VAL A 73 20.44 -10.56 -4.74
C VAL A 73 20.16 -12.06 -4.59
N GLY A 74 19.15 -12.38 -3.78
CA GLY A 74 18.64 -13.73 -3.61
C GLY A 74 17.79 -14.17 -4.81
N ASP A 75 17.26 -15.38 -4.76
CA ASP A 75 16.47 -15.95 -5.84
C ASP A 75 14.98 -15.55 -5.80
N SER A 76 14.56 -14.81 -4.76
CA SER A 76 13.18 -14.39 -4.51
C SER A 76 12.19 -15.56 -4.49
N THR A 77 12.66 -16.78 -4.24
CA THR A 77 11.79 -17.94 -4.27
C THR A 77 11.02 -18.04 -2.95
N LEU A 78 9.69 -18.11 -3.05
CA LEU A 78 8.84 -18.52 -1.94
C LEU A 78 9.06 -20.01 -1.56
N ALA A 79 9.97 -20.72 -2.25
CA ALA A 79 10.26 -22.13 -2.03
C ALA A 79 10.92 -22.38 -0.66
N ASP A 80 11.56 -21.36 -0.08
CA ASP A 80 12.10 -21.39 1.28
C ASP A 80 11.02 -21.34 2.37
N PHE A 81 9.73 -21.34 1.98
CA PHE A 81 8.59 -21.61 2.87
C PHE A 81 8.12 -23.07 2.87
N GLY A 82 8.96 -24.00 2.42
CA GLY A 82 8.67 -25.43 2.42
C GLY A 82 8.44 -25.97 3.84
N ALA A 83 7.17 -26.22 4.18
CA ALA A 83 6.66 -27.12 5.22
C ALA A 83 7.66 -27.56 6.33
N GLY A 84 8.18 -26.62 7.12
CA GLY A 84 9.01 -26.94 8.27
C GLY A 84 10.24 -26.07 8.48
N ILE A 85 10.09 -25.07 9.35
CA ILE A 85 11.08 -24.64 10.34
C ILE A 85 12.26 -23.74 9.92
N VAL A 86 12.70 -23.64 8.67
CA VAL A 86 13.90 -22.80 8.41
C VAL A 86 13.70 -21.80 7.29
N ILE A 87 13.87 -20.53 7.64
CA ILE A 87 14.21 -19.48 6.68
C ILE A 87 15.70 -19.70 6.46
N ASP A 88 16.05 -20.38 5.37
CA ASP A 88 17.39 -20.89 5.10
C ASP A 88 18.24 -19.93 4.26
N ASP A 89 17.72 -18.76 3.90
CA ASP A 89 18.40 -17.81 3.04
C ASP A 89 18.45 -16.38 3.64
N PHE A 90 19.67 -15.97 3.95
CA PHE A 90 19.98 -14.64 4.46
C PHE A 90 20.83 -13.88 3.44
N GLY A 91 20.52 -12.62 3.15
CA GLY A 91 21.43 -11.80 2.36
C GLY A 91 22.83 -11.72 2.99
N ILE A 92 22.86 -11.47 4.30
CA ILE A 92 24.08 -11.56 5.12
C ILE A 92 23.74 -12.26 6.44
N ASP A 93 24.37 -13.40 6.70
CA ASP A 93 24.16 -14.19 7.92
C ASP A 93 25.31 -14.04 8.93
N ASN A 94 24.95 -13.73 10.17
CA ASN A 94 25.82 -13.82 11.34
C ASN A 94 25.15 -14.68 12.44
N ALA A 95 24.65 -15.86 12.06
CA ALA A 95 24.00 -16.79 12.99
C ALA A 95 24.96 -17.32 14.08
N LEU A 96 26.27 -17.27 13.83
CA LEU A 96 27.32 -17.75 14.73
C LEU A 96 27.71 -16.73 15.82
N GLY A 97 27.17 -15.50 15.79
CA GLY A 97 27.33 -14.53 16.86
C GLY A 97 28.70 -13.87 16.91
N TYR A 98 29.26 -13.51 15.75
CA TYR A 98 30.49 -12.74 15.72
C TYR A 98 30.21 -11.26 16.05
N ASP A 99 30.85 -10.76 17.10
CA ASP A 99 30.84 -9.35 17.51
C ASP A 99 31.67 -8.41 16.62
N ASN A 100 31.39 -7.11 16.76
CA ASN A 100 32.11 -6.00 16.13
C ASN A 100 32.19 -6.12 14.60
N ILE A 101 31.05 -6.48 13.98
CA ILE A 101 30.93 -6.59 12.53
C ILE A 101 30.36 -5.29 11.97
N THR A 102 30.98 -4.76 10.92
CA THR A 102 30.45 -3.63 10.17
C THR A 102 29.89 -4.11 8.85
N ILE A 103 28.61 -3.83 8.58
CA ILE A 103 27.95 -4.08 7.30
C ILE A 103 27.52 -2.73 6.72
N ARG A 104 28.02 -2.38 5.54
CA ARG A 104 27.73 -1.07 4.94
C ARG A 104 27.69 -1.03 3.44
N ASN A 105 27.01 0.00 2.92
CA ASN A 105 26.92 0.32 1.49
C ASN A 105 26.36 -0.82 0.65
N CYS A 106 25.50 -1.67 1.22
CA CYS A 106 24.95 -2.86 0.57
C CYS A 106 23.54 -2.62 0.04
N ASN A 107 23.26 -3.15 -1.16
CA ASN A 107 21.91 -3.26 -1.70
C ASN A 107 21.47 -4.72 -1.62
N ILE A 108 20.58 -5.05 -0.68
CA ILE A 108 20.21 -6.43 -0.35
C ILE A 108 18.73 -6.65 -0.70
N THR A 109 18.44 -7.68 -1.49
CA THR A 109 17.08 -7.96 -1.94
C THR A 109 16.83 -9.41 -2.31
N GLY A 110 15.56 -9.85 -2.22
CA GLY A 110 15.12 -11.14 -2.73
C GLY A 110 15.50 -12.35 -1.87
N PHE A 111 15.75 -12.15 -0.58
CA PHE A 111 16.00 -13.21 0.39
C PHE A 111 14.82 -13.42 1.33
N GLY A 112 14.79 -14.54 2.07
CA GLY A 112 13.98 -14.74 3.26
C GLY A 112 14.17 -13.63 4.28
N MET A 113 15.42 -13.30 4.62
CA MET A 113 15.78 -12.11 5.39
C MET A 113 17.00 -11.39 4.82
N GLY A 114 17.03 -10.06 4.93
CA GLY A 114 18.15 -9.26 4.43
C GLY A 114 19.43 -9.46 5.23
N ILE A 115 19.46 -9.00 6.49
CA ILE A 115 20.61 -9.09 7.39
C ILE A 115 20.18 -9.82 8.67
N HIS A 116 20.95 -10.83 9.09
CA HIS A 116 20.69 -11.57 10.32
C HIS A 116 21.85 -11.46 11.32
N LEU A 117 21.54 -10.97 12.52
CA LEU A 117 22.44 -10.91 13.66
C LEU A 117 21.88 -11.77 14.79
N LYS A 118 22.64 -12.78 15.23
CA LYS A 118 22.23 -13.65 16.35
C LYS A 118 23.32 -13.73 17.39
N ASN A 119 23.05 -13.29 18.62
CA ASN A 119 24.06 -13.18 19.68
C ASN A 119 25.30 -12.37 19.24
N ALA A 120 25.13 -11.32 18.45
CA ALA A 120 26.20 -10.50 17.92
C ALA A 120 26.10 -9.07 18.50
N ASP A 121 27.13 -8.66 19.22
CA ASP A 121 27.13 -7.39 19.93
C ASP A 121 28.14 -6.40 19.31
N ASN A 122 27.88 -5.11 19.48
CA ASN A 122 28.77 -4.03 19.05
C ASN A 122 29.03 -3.96 17.53
N GLY A 123 28.16 -4.55 16.70
CA GLY A 123 28.21 -4.44 15.25
C GLY A 123 27.57 -3.14 14.74
N THR A 124 27.97 -2.67 13.56
CA THR A 124 27.41 -1.47 12.92
C THR A 124 26.76 -1.85 11.60
N ILE A 125 25.47 -1.57 11.45
CA ILE A 125 24.74 -1.71 10.18
C ILE A 125 24.44 -0.30 9.67
N HIS A 126 25.11 0.14 8.60
CA HIS A 126 24.91 1.50 8.12
C HIS A 126 24.95 1.71 6.61
N ASN A 127 24.16 2.68 6.13
CA ASN A 127 24.11 3.05 4.72
C ASN A 127 23.79 1.88 3.78
N ASN A 128 22.81 1.05 4.15
CA ASN A 128 22.35 -0.07 3.33
C ASN A 128 20.95 0.21 2.76
N SER A 129 20.67 -0.30 1.55
CA SER A 129 19.34 -0.43 0.98
C SER A 129 18.88 -1.88 1.12
N ILE A 130 17.81 -2.12 1.88
CA ILE A 130 17.36 -3.47 2.22
C ILE A 130 15.89 -3.61 1.85
N SER A 131 15.63 -4.34 0.76
CA SER A 131 14.33 -4.28 0.11
C SER A 131 13.80 -5.59 -0.43
N TYR A 132 12.48 -5.75 -0.49
CA TYR A 132 11.82 -6.92 -1.08
C TYR A 132 12.36 -8.25 -0.54
N ASN A 133 12.71 -8.27 0.75
CA ASN A 133 12.95 -9.53 1.43
C ASN A 133 11.62 -10.07 1.89
N VAL A 134 11.47 -11.37 1.78
CA VAL A 134 10.23 -12.09 1.96
C VAL A 134 9.72 -11.97 3.41
N HIS A 135 10.61 -11.71 4.37
CA HIS A 135 10.25 -11.50 5.77
C HIS A 135 10.90 -10.24 6.37
N ASN A 136 12.04 -10.36 7.04
CA ASN A 136 12.69 -9.26 7.74
C ASN A 136 13.73 -8.57 6.86
N GLY A 137 13.76 -7.23 6.86
CA GLY A 137 14.91 -6.50 6.33
C GLY A 137 16.15 -6.76 7.19
N ILE A 138 16.06 -6.44 8.49
CA ILE A 138 17.09 -6.74 9.48
C ILE A 138 16.47 -7.57 10.61
N ASN A 139 17.08 -8.70 10.93
CA ASN A 139 16.70 -9.57 12.03
C ASN A 139 17.81 -9.58 13.08
N SER A 140 17.59 -8.91 14.22
CA SER A 140 18.57 -8.80 15.30
C SER A 140 18.04 -9.48 16.56
N VAL A 141 18.59 -10.67 16.83
CA VAL A 141 18.14 -11.58 17.88
C VAL A 141 19.24 -11.74 18.91
N PHE A 142 18.91 -11.55 20.18
CA PHE A 142 19.83 -11.61 21.33
C PHE A 142 21.09 -10.74 21.15
N SER A 143 20.97 -9.64 20.42
CA SER A 143 22.07 -8.81 19.94
C SER A 143 21.89 -7.38 20.46
N VAL A 144 22.93 -6.80 21.06
CA VAL A 144 22.88 -5.49 21.74
C VAL A 144 24.03 -4.56 21.32
N ASN A 145 23.84 -3.26 21.60
CA ASN A 145 24.81 -2.21 21.26
C ASN A 145 25.15 -2.15 19.77
N ASN A 146 24.19 -2.44 18.90
CA ASN A 146 24.38 -2.33 17.46
C ASN A 146 23.81 -0.99 16.96
N PRO A 147 24.63 -0.04 16.45
CA PRO A 147 24.12 1.10 15.73
C PRO A 147 23.59 0.65 14.37
N ILE A 148 22.29 0.86 14.16
CA ILE A 148 21.61 0.63 12.88
C ILE A 148 21.24 2.00 12.34
N THR A 149 22.06 2.52 11.41
CA THR A 149 21.99 3.93 11.01
C THR A 149 22.00 4.21 9.52
N ASN A 150 21.31 5.25 9.06
CA ASN A 150 21.32 5.66 7.64
C ASN A 150 20.89 4.54 6.66
N ASN A 151 20.04 3.60 7.07
CA ASN A 151 19.57 2.55 6.17
C ASN A 151 18.24 2.94 5.53
N THR A 152 18.04 2.56 4.27
CA THR A 152 16.74 2.59 3.59
C THR A 152 16.17 1.18 3.61
N ILE A 153 15.07 0.98 4.32
CA ILE A 153 14.48 -0.35 4.55
C ILE A 153 13.06 -0.31 4.02
N ASN A 154 12.78 -1.06 2.95
CA ASN A 154 11.50 -0.95 2.26
C ASN A 154 10.91 -2.26 1.74
N SER A 155 9.59 -2.35 1.68
CA SER A 155 8.90 -3.50 1.06
C SER A 155 9.28 -4.85 1.67
N ASN A 156 9.54 -4.90 2.97
CA ASN A 156 9.69 -6.13 3.74
C ASN A 156 8.43 -6.35 4.61
N ILE A 157 8.20 -7.56 5.11
CA ILE A 157 7.14 -7.77 6.12
C ILE A 157 7.50 -6.99 7.39
N VAL A 158 8.70 -7.17 7.91
CA VAL A 158 9.21 -6.34 9.01
C VAL A 158 10.47 -5.64 8.56
N GLY A 159 10.56 -4.33 8.72
CA GLY A 159 11.78 -3.58 8.41
C GLY A 159 12.93 -4.03 9.32
N ILE A 160 12.76 -3.89 10.63
CA ILE A 160 13.70 -4.38 11.65
C ILE A 160 12.96 -5.20 12.71
N PHE A 161 13.37 -6.45 12.92
CA PHE A 161 12.93 -7.28 14.03
C PHE A 161 14.00 -7.29 15.14
N LEU A 162 13.60 -6.92 16.36
CA LEU A 162 14.46 -6.85 17.54
C LEU A 162 13.91 -7.78 18.64
N HIS A 163 14.74 -8.70 19.13
CA HIS A 163 14.34 -9.62 20.21
C HIS A 163 15.48 -9.85 21.20
N ALA A 164 15.27 -9.56 22.50
CA ALA A 164 16.32 -9.65 23.52
C ALA A 164 16.44 -11.00 24.24
N GLY A 165 15.42 -11.88 24.18
CA GLY A 165 15.48 -13.20 24.85
C GLY A 165 15.79 -13.17 26.33
N GLY A 166 15.35 -12.14 27.05
CA GLY A 166 15.64 -11.99 28.47
C GLY A 166 17.06 -11.52 28.81
N ARG A 167 17.89 -11.11 27.84
CA ARG A 167 19.11 -10.34 28.12
C ARG A 167 18.73 -9.01 28.82
N SER A 168 19.54 -8.61 29.81
CA SER A 168 19.26 -7.46 30.67
C SER A 168 19.05 -6.16 29.86
N PRO A 169 18.05 -5.33 30.20
CA PRO A 169 17.67 -4.11 29.45
C PRO A 169 18.71 -2.97 29.48
N ALA A 170 19.87 -3.16 30.11
CA ALA A 170 20.86 -2.12 30.32
C ALA A 170 21.66 -1.74 29.06
N VAL A 171 21.62 -2.55 27.99
CA VAL A 171 22.35 -2.29 26.75
C VAL A 171 21.39 -2.39 25.57
N LEU A 172 21.34 -1.31 24.78
CA LEU A 172 20.27 -1.04 23.81
C LEU A 172 20.87 -0.89 22.42
N ASN A 173 20.11 -1.23 21.38
CA ASN A 173 20.49 -0.87 20.02
C ASN A 173 20.11 0.61 19.77
N ASN A 174 20.87 1.27 18.90
CA ASN A 174 20.61 2.65 18.50
C ASN A 174 20.14 2.65 17.04
N ILE A 175 18.85 2.93 16.83
CA ILE A 175 18.23 2.98 15.51
C ILE A 175 18.08 4.46 15.17
N ALA A 176 18.93 4.96 14.27
CA ALA A 176 18.96 6.37 13.95
C ALA A 176 19.07 6.68 12.45
N ASP A 177 18.46 7.78 12.01
CA ASP A 177 18.60 8.28 10.64
C ASP A 177 18.17 7.27 9.55
N ASN A 178 17.30 6.30 9.88
CA ASN A 178 16.82 5.31 8.91
C ASN A 178 15.52 5.76 8.24
N ILE A 179 15.28 5.29 7.02
CA ILE A 179 14.04 5.51 6.27
C ILE A 179 13.32 4.17 6.13
N PHE A 180 12.11 4.09 6.68
CA PHE A 180 11.21 2.95 6.56
C PHE A 180 10.07 3.31 5.62
N SER A 181 9.86 2.54 4.56
CA SER A 181 8.74 2.76 3.63
C SER A 181 8.16 1.45 3.13
N ASN A 182 6.84 1.38 2.91
CA ASN A 182 6.17 0.20 2.35
C ASN A 182 6.45 -1.14 3.08
N ASN A 183 6.92 -1.11 4.33
CA ASN A 183 7.01 -2.32 5.13
C ASN A 183 5.66 -2.59 5.78
N VAL A 184 5.31 -3.86 6.02
CA VAL A 184 4.08 -4.19 6.76
C VAL A 184 4.20 -3.68 8.20
N ASN A 185 5.35 -3.91 8.83
CA ASN A 185 5.75 -3.31 10.11
C ASN A 185 7.13 -2.67 9.95
N SER A 186 7.28 -1.39 10.30
CA SER A 186 8.60 -0.73 10.17
C SER A 186 9.63 -1.32 11.13
N ILE A 187 9.26 -1.48 12.40
CA ILE A 187 10.08 -2.10 13.44
C ILE A 187 9.17 -2.99 14.27
N PHE A 188 9.66 -4.15 14.70
CA PHE A 188 9.03 -4.97 15.74
C PHE A 188 10.02 -5.08 16.90
N ASP A 189 9.73 -4.44 18.03
CA ASP A 189 10.62 -4.40 19.20
C ASP A 189 10.03 -5.16 20.39
N ASN A 190 10.50 -6.39 20.58
CA ASN A 190 9.98 -7.28 21.60
C ASN A 190 10.70 -7.08 22.95
N TYR A 191 10.26 -6.05 23.68
CA TYR A 191 10.62 -5.72 25.07
C TYR A 191 12.04 -5.21 25.31
N ILE A 192 12.58 -4.41 24.38
CA ILE A 192 13.85 -3.70 24.60
C ILE A 192 13.57 -2.19 24.66
N SER A 193 14.26 -1.47 25.53
CA SER A 193 14.20 -0.01 25.57
C SER A 193 15.06 0.63 24.47
N ASN A 194 15.01 0.14 23.21
CA ASN A 194 15.90 0.65 22.15
C ASN A 194 15.74 2.17 21.95
N ASN A 195 16.78 2.80 21.42
CA ASN A 195 16.74 4.22 21.12
C ASN A 195 16.38 4.46 19.65
N TYR A 196 15.44 5.38 19.43
CA TYR A 196 14.93 5.78 18.12
C TYR A 196 15.14 7.28 17.95
N THR A 197 15.98 7.72 17.01
CA THR A 197 16.24 9.15 16.78
C THR A 197 16.36 9.46 15.28
N ASN A 198 15.82 10.58 14.82
CA ASN A 198 15.93 11.04 13.43
C ASN A 198 15.45 10.05 12.35
N ASN A 199 14.62 9.05 12.69
CA ASN A 199 14.13 8.09 11.70
C ASN A 199 12.92 8.65 10.95
N GLN A 200 12.73 8.23 9.70
CA GLN A 200 11.54 8.52 8.91
C GLN A 200 10.71 7.26 8.73
N PHE A 201 9.46 7.27 9.17
CA PHE A 201 8.56 6.14 9.06
C PHE A 201 7.38 6.50 8.14
N LEU A 202 7.45 6.00 6.92
CA LEU A 202 6.60 6.37 5.78
C LEU A 202 5.72 5.20 5.29
N SER A 203 5.52 4.17 6.13
CA SER A 203 4.70 2.99 5.81
C SER A 203 3.21 3.24 6.09
N GLU A 204 2.30 2.64 5.31
CA GLU A 204 0.85 2.76 5.51
C GLU A 204 0.37 2.21 6.87
N VAL A 205 1.07 1.21 7.40
CA VAL A 205 0.83 0.66 8.73
C VAL A 205 2.06 0.95 9.56
N ASN A 206 1.90 1.86 10.52
CA ASN A 206 2.95 2.18 11.45
C ASN A 206 2.49 1.82 12.86
N ILE A 207 3.22 0.92 13.51
CA ILE A 207 2.94 0.53 14.90
C ILE A 207 3.06 1.71 15.87
N MET A 208 3.68 2.81 15.44
CA MET A 208 3.73 4.03 16.21
C MET A 208 2.40 4.75 16.30
N PHE A 209 1.39 4.38 15.52
CA PHE A 209 0.03 4.83 15.70
C PHE A 209 -0.89 3.67 16.10
N ASN A 210 -1.58 3.81 17.22
CA ASN A 210 -2.67 2.93 17.61
C ASN A 210 -4.00 3.68 17.48
N PRO A 211 -4.77 3.46 16.41
CA PRO A 211 -6.02 4.16 16.21
C PRO A 211 -7.18 3.52 16.98
N GLU A 212 -8.18 4.33 17.35
CA GLU A 212 -9.46 3.80 17.85
C GLU A 212 -10.35 3.20 16.74
N ASP A 213 -11.32 2.41 17.19
CA ASP A 213 -12.07 1.44 16.38
C ASP A 213 -13.07 2.04 15.40
N ASN A 214 -13.53 3.27 15.59
CA ASN A 214 -14.58 3.83 14.74
C ASN A 214 -13.98 4.46 13.47
N ARG A 215 -14.06 3.71 12.37
CA ARG A 215 -13.69 4.18 11.02
C ARG A 215 -14.91 4.50 10.15
N THR A 216 -16.10 4.45 10.72
CA THR A 216 -17.34 4.69 9.98
C THR A 216 -17.51 6.17 9.73
N LEU A 217 -17.77 6.52 8.48
CA LEU A 217 -17.98 7.89 8.05
C LEU A 217 -19.45 8.11 7.67
N PHE A 218 -20.06 9.17 8.20
CA PHE A 218 -21.38 9.63 7.76
C PHE A 218 -21.24 11.02 7.13
N PRO A 219 -21.69 11.22 5.88
CA PRO A 219 -21.56 12.52 5.22
C PRO A 219 -22.32 13.62 5.96
N ASN A 220 -21.76 14.84 5.96
CA ASN A 220 -22.28 16.00 6.68
C ASN A 220 -22.43 15.80 8.20
N GLN A 221 -21.78 14.79 8.76
CA GLN A 221 -21.67 14.60 10.19
C GLN A 221 -20.22 14.76 10.63
N GLU A 222 -20.06 15.42 11.77
CA GLU A 222 -18.77 15.56 12.42
C GLU A 222 -18.23 14.16 12.77
N THR A 223 -17.05 13.84 12.26
CA THR A 223 -16.34 12.59 12.53
C THR A 223 -15.14 12.90 13.39
N ILE A 224 -15.13 12.33 14.59
CA ILE A 224 -14.04 12.45 15.55
C ILE A 224 -13.39 11.08 15.70
N PHE A 225 -12.07 11.01 15.56
CA PHE A 225 -11.33 9.81 15.92
C PHE A 225 -10.00 10.15 16.57
N ASP A 226 -9.60 9.28 17.48
CA ASP A 226 -8.38 9.40 18.26
C ASP A 226 -7.27 8.54 17.68
N VAL A 227 -6.07 9.11 17.68
CA VAL A 227 -4.82 8.48 17.27
C VAL A 227 -3.81 8.61 18.40
N TYR A 228 -3.26 7.50 18.86
CA TYR A 228 -2.24 7.50 19.90
C TYR A 228 -0.86 7.28 19.30
N ILE A 229 0.11 8.13 19.66
CA ILE A 229 1.50 8.05 19.18
C ILE A 229 2.38 7.32 20.20
N MET A 230 3.10 6.31 19.76
CA MET A 230 3.95 5.46 20.60
C MET A 230 5.24 5.13 19.86
N TYR A 231 6.31 4.83 20.59
CA TYR A 231 7.49 4.20 20.02
C TYR A 231 7.21 2.73 19.65
N PRO A 232 8.07 2.10 18.83
CA PRO A 232 7.96 0.68 18.48
C PRO A 232 7.88 -0.30 19.67
N ASN A 233 8.39 0.11 20.84
CA ASN A 233 8.33 -0.64 22.09
C ASN A 233 7.11 -0.27 22.95
N GLU A 234 6.07 0.28 22.34
CA GLU A 234 4.78 0.68 22.96
C GLU A 234 4.89 1.82 23.99
N THR A 235 6.05 2.47 24.12
CA THR A 235 6.19 3.62 25.02
C THR A 235 5.53 4.86 24.43
N ALA A 236 4.63 5.51 25.19
CA ALA A 236 3.91 6.70 24.75
C ALA A 236 4.84 7.90 24.42
N ILE A 237 4.58 8.57 23.29
CA ILE A 237 5.28 9.79 22.87
C ILE A 237 4.47 11.01 23.33
N ASN A 238 4.88 11.65 24.43
CA ASN A 238 4.15 12.76 25.04
C ASN A 238 4.59 14.15 24.54
N THR A 239 5.60 14.23 23.67
CA THR A 239 6.11 15.50 23.14
C THR A 239 6.42 15.33 21.67
N TYR A 240 5.68 16.06 20.84
CA TYR A 240 5.75 16.01 19.39
C TYR A 240 5.16 17.29 18.80
N THR A 241 5.41 17.49 17.50
CA THR A 241 4.83 18.53 16.66
C THR A 241 4.02 17.86 15.56
N VAL A 242 2.75 18.25 15.41
CA VAL A 242 1.93 17.84 14.25
C VAL A 242 2.32 18.76 13.09
N ASN A 243 2.96 18.19 12.07
CA ASN A 243 3.44 18.93 10.89
C ASN A 243 2.29 19.20 9.91
N SER A 244 1.47 18.19 9.65
CA SER A 244 0.27 18.31 8.82
C SER A 244 -0.77 17.24 9.15
N VAL A 245 -2.04 17.58 8.87
CA VAL A 245 -3.17 16.65 8.82
C VAL A 245 -3.90 16.93 7.51
N GLU A 246 -3.77 16.02 6.56
CA GLU A 246 -4.31 16.14 5.20
C GLU A 246 -5.37 15.08 4.96
N THR A 247 -6.27 15.31 4.02
CA THR A 247 -7.34 14.36 3.69
C THR A 247 -7.48 14.19 2.19
N ASP A 248 -7.93 13.01 1.79
CA ASP A 248 -8.27 12.67 0.42
C ASP A 248 -9.73 12.20 0.34
N PRO A 249 -10.59 12.88 -0.45
CA PRO A 249 -10.36 14.21 -1.04
C PRO A 249 -10.09 15.29 0.04
N ASN A 250 -9.54 16.43 -0.39
CA ASN A 250 -9.19 17.51 0.51
C ASN A 250 -10.43 18.11 1.19
N GLU A 251 -10.47 18.02 2.52
CA GLU A 251 -11.51 18.54 3.40
C GLU A 251 -10.90 19.47 4.46
N THR A 252 -11.73 20.32 5.06
CA THR A 252 -11.30 21.09 6.23
C THR A 252 -11.19 20.18 7.44
N VAL A 253 -9.97 20.09 8.01
CA VAL A 253 -9.68 19.29 9.21
C VAL A 253 -9.21 20.17 10.35
N SER A 254 -9.65 19.84 11.55
CA SER A 254 -9.13 20.37 12.80
C SER A 254 -8.58 19.24 13.66
N TYR A 255 -7.65 19.55 14.56
CA TYR A 255 -7.12 18.58 15.51
C TYR A 255 -6.80 19.23 16.85
N SER A 256 -6.74 18.40 17.89
CA SER A 256 -6.24 18.78 19.21
C SER A 256 -5.34 17.67 19.77
N THR A 257 -4.45 18.03 20.70
CA THR A 257 -3.46 17.12 21.26
C THR A 257 -3.58 17.06 22.78
N SER A 258 -3.50 15.87 23.37
CA SER A 258 -3.46 15.67 24.83
C SER A 258 -2.57 14.48 25.19
N GLY A 259 -1.42 14.75 25.80
CA GLY A 259 -0.39 13.71 26.01
C GLY A 259 0.03 13.09 24.69
N ASN A 260 0.02 11.77 24.60
CA ASN A 260 0.31 11.03 23.37
C ASN A 260 -0.88 10.87 22.41
N LYS A 261 -2.01 11.52 22.67
CA LYS A 261 -3.23 11.42 21.86
C LYS A 261 -3.40 12.64 20.95
N ILE A 262 -3.70 12.39 19.68
CA ILE A 262 -4.19 13.36 18.72
C ILE A 262 -5.67 13.04 18.44
N THR A 263 -6.55 13.99 18.72
CA THR A 263 -7.96 13.93 18.35
C THR A 263 -8.15 14.69 17.05
N ILE A 264 -8.49 13.98 15.97
CA ILE A 264 -8.76 14.56 14.65
C ILE A 264 -10.26 14.71 14.48
N ASN A 265 -10.68 15.86 13.97
CA ASN A 265 -12.07 16.20 13.74
C ASN A 265 -12.26 16.81 12.34
N PHE A 266 -13.13 16.20 11.54
CA PHE A 266 -13.52 16.73 10.24
C PHE A 266 -14.96 16.34 9.89
N THR A 267 -15.54 17.06 8.95
CA THR A 267 -16.87 16.76 8.39
C THR A 267 -16.72 16.42 6.92
N ALA A 268 -17.05 15.19 6.54
CA ALA A 268 -17.00 14.77 5.14
C ALA A 268 -18.10 15.44 4.31
N SER A 269 -17.72 16.14 3.25
CA SER A 269 -18.65 16.80 2.33
C SER A 269 -19.23 15.85 1.27
N ARG A 270 -18.54 14.72 1.06
CA ARG A 270 -18.87 13.65 0.10
C ARG A 270 -19.10 12.32 0.81
N GLN A 271 -19.81 11.40 0.17
CA GLN A 271 -19.97 10.02 0.65
C GLN A 271 -18.94 9.09 0.03
N GLY A 272 -18.53 8.03 0.73
CA GLY A 272 -17.63 7.01 0.21
C GLY A 272 -16.42 6.77 1.11
N LEU A 273 -15.30 6.40 0.49
CA LEU A 273 -14.03 6.12 1.14
C LEU A 273 -13.13 7.35 1.11
N TYR A 274 -12.64 7.73 2.29
CA TYR A 274 -11.65 8.76 2.51
C TYR A 274 -10.35 8.16 3.01
N SER A 275 -9.28 8.94 2.89
CA SER A 275 -8.12 8.76 3.74
C SER A 275 -7.63 10.05 4.37
N ILE A 276 -6.87 9.91 5.45
CA ILE A 276 -6.32 10.99 6.25
C ILE A 276 -4.83 10.72 6.43
N VAL A 277 -3.99 11.66 6.05
CA VAL A 277 -2.55 11.59 6.26
C VAL A 277 -2.19 12.42 7.47
N LEU A 278 -1.58 11.77 8.45
CA LEU A 278 -1.05 12.43 9.64
C LEU A 278 0.48 12.42 9.56
N ASN A 279 1.09 13.60 9.64
CA ASN A 279 2.53 13.80 9.66
C ASN A 279 2.94 14.44 10.99
N VAL A 280 3.79 13.74 11.75
CA VAL A 280 4.22 14.16 13.10
C VAL A 280 5.73 14.04 13.22
N THR A 281 6.35 14.97 13.95
CA THR A 281 7.75 14.88 14.39
C THR A 281 7.83 14.82 15.91
N ASP A 282 8.45 13.79 16.48
CA ASP A 282 8.63 13.69 17.92
C ASP A 282 9.81 14.54 18.44
N ASN A 283 10.03 14.54 19.76
CA ASN A 283 11.14 15.26 20.40
C ASN A 283 12.53 14.66 20.17
N LYS A 284 12.62 13.54 19.45
CA LYS A 284 13.85 12.87 19.00
C LYS A 284 14.03 13.01 17.48
N ASN A 285 13.27 13.91 16.85
CA ASN A 285 13.21 14.16 15.41
C ASN A 285 12.82 12.95 14.56
N ASN A 286 12.16 11.94 15.12
CA ASN A 286 11.55 10.90 14.29
C ASN A 286 10.34 11.49 13.57
N ILE A 287 10.28 11.32 12.25
CA ILE A 287 9.16 11.72 11.40
C ILE A 287 8.27 10.52 11.18
N ILE A 288 6.97 10.70 11.43
CA ILE A 288 5.96 9.66 11.33
C ILE A 288 4.90 10.16 10.35
N LYS A 289 4.81 9.53 9.17
CA LYS A 289 3.75 9.82 8.19
C LYS A 289 2.91 8.56 8.01
N GLN A 290 1.65 8.60 8.43
CA GLN A 290 0.72 7.48 8.26
C GLN A 290 -0.60 7.93 7.64
N ARG A 291 -1.14 7.06 6.78
CA ARG A 291 -2.46 7.19 6.18
C ARG A 291 -3.48 6.31 6.92
N PHE A 292 -4.58 6.92 7.35
CA PHE A 292 -5.74 6.25 7.93
C PHE A 292 -6.88 6.27 6.93
N TYR A 293 -7.63 5.18 6.83
CA TYR A 293 -8.77 5.08 5.93
C TYR A 293 -10.07 5.11 6.73
N LEU A 294 -11.07 5.79 6.18
CA LEU A 294 -12.39 6.00 6.77
C LEU A 294 -13.45 5.80 5.68
N GLY A 295 -14.62 5.28 6.04
CA GLY A 295 -15.68 5.08 5.07
C GLY A 295 -16.72 4.08 5.54
N ASN A 296 -17.40 3.45 4.58
CA ASN A 296 -18.36 2.41 4.88
C ASN A 296 -17.66 1.17 5.42
N GLN A 297 -18.12 0.70 6.58
CA GLN A 297 -17.54 -0.43 7.31
C GLN A 297 -18.55 -1.57 7.41
N SER A 298 -18.07 -2.80 7.25
CA SER A 298 -18.84 -4.00 7.53
C SER A 298 -18.01 -5.00 8.34
N THR A 299 -18.70 -5.91 9.03
CA THR A 299 -18.08 -7.00 9.79
C THR A 299 -18.58 -8.35 9.31
N LEU A 300 -17.66 -9.29 9.06
CA LEU A 300 -17.96 -10.67 8.70
C LEU A 300 -17.63 -11.60 9.85
N ASN A 301 -18.54 -12.53 10.12
CA ASN A 301 -18.39 -13.51 11.19
C ASN A 301 -18.06 -14.87 10.59
N TYR A 302 -16.87 -15.36 10.89
CA TYR A 302 -16.34 -16.63 10.42
C TYR A 302 -16.13 -17.57 11.60
N TYR A 303 -16.49 -18.84 11.46
CA TYR A 303 -16.35 -19.88 12.47
C TYR A 303 -15.27 -20.87 12.08
N PHE A 304 -14.47 -21.28 13.06
CA PHE A 304 -13.42 -22.27 12.85
C PHE A 304 -14.06 -23.61 12.54
N ARG A 305 -13.67 -24.23 11.42
CA ARG A 305 -14.15 -25.53 10.97
C ARG A 305 -12.99 -26.52 10.89
N PRO A 306 -12.41 -26.92 12.03
CA PRO A 306 -11.25 -27.80 12.05
C PRO A 306 -11.52 -29.21 11.55
N GLY A 307 -12.78 -29.61 11.36
CA GLY A 307 -13.15 -30.84 10.65
C GLY A 307 -13.14 -30.71 9.11
N GLN A 308 -12.86 -29.53 8.55
CA GLN A 308 -12.96 -29.25 7.12
C GLN A 308 -11.66 -28.67 6.56
N TYR A 309 -11.36 -29.01 5.32
CA TYR A 309 -10.19 -28.53 4.60
C TYR A 309 -10.57 -27.38 3.65
N PRO A 310 -9.69 -26.40 3.44
CA PRO A 310 -9.92 -25.38 2.42
C PRO A 310 -9.82 -25.98 1.02
N SER A 311 -10.59 -25.41 0.09
CA SER A 311 -10.88 -26.01 -1.23
C SER A 311 -10.55 -25.10 -2.43
N HIS A 312 -10.03 -23.90 -2.21
CA HIS A 312 -9.84 -22.88 -3.24
C HIS A 312 -8.35 -22.63 -3.59
N GLY A 313 -7.52 -23.68 -3.52
CA GLY A 313 -6.08 -23.61 -3.86
C GLY A 313 -5.17 -23.17 -2.71
N GLN A 314 -5.76 -22.81 -1.57
CA GLN A 314 -5.02 -22.56 -0.33
C GLN A 314 -4.23 -23.81 0.09
N PRO A 315 -3.18 -23.65 0.90
CA PRO A 315 -2.47 -24.77 1.50
C PRO A 315 -3.43 -25.74 2.20
N SER A 316 -3.64 -26.96 1.68
CA SER A 316 -4.56 -27.95 2.26
C SER A 316 -4.10 -29.41 2.15
N THR A 317 -3.05 -29.69 1.36
CA THR A 317 -2.70 -31.05 0.92
C THR A 317 -1.60 -31.74 1.72
N TYR A 318 -0.87 -31.02 2.58
CA TYR A 318 0.22 -31.57 3.39
C TYR A 318 -0.11 -31.43 4.88
N GLY A 319 -0.58 -32.51 5.51
CA GLY A 319 -0.70 -32.60 6.97
C GLY A 319 -2.05 -32.20 7.55
N GLU A 320 -2.17 -32.37 8.86
CA GLU A 320 -3.37 -32.06 9.64
C GLU A 320 -3.45 -30.56 10.01
N ASP A 321 -2.47 -29.76 9.57
CA ASP A 321 -2.16 -28.43 10.11
C ASP A 321 -2.92 -27.28 9.46
N SER A 322 -3.59 -27.55 8.34
CA SER A 322 -4.41 -26.55 7.64
C SER A 322 -5.87 -26.96 7.59
N LYS A 323 -6.74 -26.05 8.02
CA LYS A 323 -8.20 -26.23 8.09
C LYS A 323 -8.96 -25.02 7.56
N ALA A 324 -10.28 -25.12 7.48
CA ALA A 324 -11.13 -24.07 6.95
C ALA A 324 -11.71 -23.17 8.05
N ILE A 325 -11.96 -21.91 7.71
CA ILE A 325 -12.88 -21.01 8.43
C ILE A 325 -14.05 -20.70 7.51
N LYS A 326 -15.28 -20.75 8.03
CA LYS A 326 -16.52 -20.59 7.23
C LYS A 326 -17.61 -19.79 7.93
N PHE A 327 -18.57 -19.24 7.19
CA PHE A 327 -19.76 -18.57 7.77
C PHE A 327 -20.65 -19.49 8.63
N GLU A 328 -20.67 -20.79 8.37
CA GLU A 328 -21.54 -21.72 9.09
C GLU A 328 -20.89 -22.16 10.42
N ALA A 329 -21.55 -21.83 11.53
CA ALA A 329 -21.18 -22.31 12.86
C ALA A 329 -21.11 -23.85 12.93
N PRO A 330 -20.26 -24.42 13.79
CA PRO A 330 -20.14 -25.87 13.94
C PRO A 330 -21.43 -26.47 14.54
N THR A 331 -21.88 -27.60 13.98
CA THR A 331 -23.07 -28.34 14.46
C THR A 331 -22.71 -29.46 15.44
N SER A 332 -21.43 -29.77 15.59
CA SER A 332 -20.85 -30.68 16.59
C SER A 332 -19.56 -30.08 17.14
N GLY A 333 -19.08 -30.56 18.29
CA GLY A 333 -17.74 -30.21 18.75
C GLY A 333 -16.68 -30.71 17.76
N GLU A 334 -15.75 -29.86 17.36
CA GLU A 334 -14.65 -30.20 16.48
C GLU A 334 -13.33 -29.79 17.16
N ASN A 335 -12.29 -30.61 17.07
CA ASN A 335 -10.96 -30.30 17.56
C ASN A 335 -9.93 -30.71 16.51
N PHE A 336 -8.79 -30.03 16.50
CA PHE A 336 -7.64 -30.51 15.76
C PHE A 336 -6.35 -30.18 16.50
N CYS A 337 -5.45 -31.16 16.41
CA CYS A 337 -4.11 -31.17 16.93
C CYS A 337 -3.19 -31.37 15.74
N THR A 338 -1.97 -30.92 15.87
CA THR A 338 -0.90 -31.33 14.97
C THR A 338 0.32 -31.75 15.77
N CYS A 339 1.20 -32.56 15.19
CA CYS A 339 2.57 -32.75 15.70
C CYS A 339 3.51 -31.66 15.15
N ALA A 340 2.95 -30.51 14.74
CA ALA A 340 3.67 -29.42 14.10
C ALA A 340 3.90 -28.29 15.11
N ILE A 341 4.68 -27.29 14.70
CA ILE A 341 4.95 -26.09 15.51
C ILE A 341 3.97 -24.94 15.20
N TRP A 342 2.95 -25.20 14.39
CA TRP A 342 1.90 -24.24 14.03
C TRP A 342 0.67 -24.94 13.44
N VAL A 343 -0.49 -24.31 13.57
CA VAL A 343 -1.71 -24.62 12.82
C VAL A 343 -2.24 -23.38 12.13
N GLN A 344 -2.97 -23.55 11.04
CA GLN A 344 -3.67 -22.46 10.37
C GLN A 344 -5.08 -22.82 9.99
N LEU A 345 -5.91 -21.79 9.89
CA LEU A 345 -7.20 -21.90 9.23
C LEU A 345 -7.32 -20.82 8.16
N ALA A 346 -7.82 -21.18 6.99
CA ALA A 346 -7.99 -20.26 5.86
C ALA A 346 -9.47 -20.08 5.49
N ILE A 347 -9.84 -18.89 5.01
CA ILE A 347 -11.23 -18.58 4.62
C ILE A 347 -11.66 -19.46 3.45
N ASP A 348 -12.72 -20.24 3.58
CA ASP A 348 -13.16 -21.18 2.51
C ASP A 348 -14.52 -20.81 1.90
N ASN A 349 -15.18 -19.74 2.38
CA ASN A 349 -16.31 -19.12 1.71
C ASN A 349 -16.25 -17.58 1.81
N ILE A 350 -16.70 -16.90 0.75
CA ILE A 350 -16.64 -15.44 0.65
C ILE A 350 -18.06 -14.90 0.59
N SER A 351 -18.37 -13.87 1.39
CA SER A 351 -19.69 -13.23 1.40
C SER A 351 -20.04 -12.71 0.01
N GLU A 352 -21.31 -12.81 -0.37
CA GLU A 352 -21.83 -12.15 -1.58
C GLU A 352 -21.80 -10.63 -1.48
N SER A 353 -21.74 -10.09 -0.26
CA SER A 353 -21.62 -8.66 -0.01
C SER A 353 -20.23 -8.09 -0.35
N ILE A 354 -19.23 -8.96 -0.57
CA ILE A 354 -17.90 -8.54 -1.04
C ILE A 354 -17.95 -8.51 -2.56
N THR A 355 -18.17 -7.32 -3.11
CA THR A 355 -18.35 -7.11 -4.55
C THR A 355 -17.18 -6.39 -5.22
N GLY A 356 -16.35 -5.67 -4.44
CA GLY A 356 -15.18 -4.95 -4.94
C GLY A 356 -13.97 -5.03 -4.01
N ILE A 357 -13.05 -4.07 -4.16
CA ILE A 357 -11.87 -3.99 -3.32
C ILE A 357 -12.26 -3.70 -1.87
N SER A 358 -11.47 -4.19 -0.94
CA SER A 358 -11.74 -4.03 0.49
C SER A 358 -10.45 -3.78 1.25
N ARG A 359 -10.51 -2.96 2.29
CA ARG A 359 -9.41 -2.80 3.24
C ARG A 359 -9.74 -3.46 4.55
N ILE A 360 -9.04 -4.53 4.93
CA ILE A 360 -9.21 -5.16 6.24
C ILE A 360 -8.60 -4.22 7.29
N VAL A 361 -9.45 -3.77 8.23
CA VAL A 361 -9.07 -2.82 9.29
C VAL A 361 -8.55 -3.57 10.51
N ASN A 362 -9.25 -4.63 10.90
CA ASN A 362 -8.87 -5.44 12.05
C ASN A 362 -9.54 -6.81 11.99
N VAL A 363 -8.99 -7.71 12.79
CA VAL A 363 -9.53 -9.03 13.04
C VAL A 363 -9.63 -9.25 14.54
N ASN A 364 -10.84 -9.57 15.01
CA ASN A 364 -11.07 -10.02 16.38
C ASN A 364 -11.22 -11.54 16.35
N MET A 365 -10.46 -12.24 17.17
CA MET A 365 -10.36 -13.70 17.17
C MET A 365 -10.70 -14.20 18.56
N SER A 366 -11.67 -15.10 18.64
CA SER A 366 -12.16 -15.65 19.89
C SER A 366 -12.15 -17.16 19.78
N PHE A 367 -11.27 -17.84 20.51
CA PHE A 367 -11.01 -19.25 20.25
C PHE A 367 -10.54 -20.03 21.48
N TRP A 368 -10.80 -21.33 21.45
CA TRP A 368 -10.26 -22.30 22.39
C TRP A 368 -8.94 -22.85 21.89
N TYR A 369 -7.89 -22.77 22.71
CA TYR A 369 -6.55 -23.26 22.37
C TYR A 369 -5.87 -23.99 23.53
N ASN A 370 -4.88 -24.82 23.20
CA ASN A 370 -3.94 -25.43 24.14
C ASN A 370 -2.55 -25.43 23.47
N LEU A 371 -1.52 -25.00 24.21
CA LEU A 371 -0.15 -24.83 23.74
C LEU A 371 0.84 -25.24 24.82
N THR A 372 1.80 -26.09 24.44
CA THR A 372 2.84 -26.54 25.37
C THR A 372 4.00 -25.52 25.46
N THR A 373 4.98 -25.82 26.30
CA THR A 373 5.82 -24.91 27.10
C THR A 373 6.85 -24.02 26.37
N ASP A 374 6.65 -23.61 25.11
CA ASP A 374 7.58 -22.68 24.42
C ASP A 374 7.25 -21.19 24.72
N ASP A 375 8.28 -20.36 24.82
CA ASP A 375 8.20 -18.90 25.01
C ASP A 375 7.87 -18.15 23.71
N ARG A 376 7.58 -18.88 22.62
CA ARG A 376 7.31 -18.33 21.27
C ARG A 376 5.89 -18.58 20.79
N ASN A 377 4.95 -18.73 21.71
CA ASN A 377 3.55 -18.93 21.41
C ASN A 377 2.89 -17.64 20.91
N TYR A 378 2.23 -17.71 19.75
CA TYR A 378 1.51 -16.57 19.19
C TYR A 378 0.22 -16.97 18.49
N VAL A 379 -0.69 -16.02 18.44
CA VAL A 379 -1.76 -15.97 17.45
C VAL A 379 -1.38 -14.98 16.37
N GLY A 380 -1.73 -15.24 15.12
CA GLY A 380 -1.44 -14.32 14.04
C GLY A 380 -2.42 -14.40 12.89
N PHE A 381 -2.24 -13.48 11.96
CA PHE A 381 -3.01 -13.38 10.73
C PHE A 381 -2.07 -13.15 9.54
N GLN A 382 -2.35 -13.84 8.45
CA GLN A 382 -1.56 -13.79 7.22
C GLN A 382 -2.47 -13.42 6.04
N LYS A 383 -2.04 -12.45 5.22
CA LYS A 383 -2.75 -12.02 4.00
C LYS A 383 -2.73 -13.11 2.93
N HIS A 384 -1.57 -13.76 2.79
CA HIS A 384 -1.36 -14.83 1.81
C HIS A 384 -0.96 -16.12 2.51
N ALA A 385 -1.91 -17.05 2.65
CA ALA A 385 -1.71 -18.31 3.34
C ALA A 385 -0.54 -19.10 2.71
N THR A 386 0.45 -19.41 3.54
CA THR A 386 1.65 -20.19 3.16
C THR A 386 1.78 -21.45 4.03
N TRP A 387 2.68 -22.37 3.66
CA TRP A 387 3.09 -23.52 4.50
C TRP A 387 4.13 -23.13 5.58
N SER A 388 4.14 -21.87 6.00
CA SER A 388 5.04 -21.34 7.01
C SER A 388 4.34 -21.20 8.35
N LYS A 389 5.10 -21.30 9.45
CA LYS A 389 4.58 -20.87 10.75
C LYS A 389 4.28 -19.37 10.76
N LEU A 390 5.08 -18.57 10.06
CA LEU A 390 5.07 -17.12 10.16
C LEU A 390 3.69 -16.52 9.86
N ALA A 391 3.33 -15.52 10.65
CA ALA A 391 2.20 -14.65 10.38
C ALA A 391 2.73 -13.25 10.06
N ASP A 392 2.06 -12.54 9.18
CA ASP A 392 2.46 -11.16 8.84
C ASP A 392 2.24 -10.21 10.03
N TYR A 393 1.19 -10.50 10.80
CA TYR A 393 0.95 -9.90 12.11
C TYR A 393 0.74 -11.00 13.13
N GLY A 394 1.39 -10.88 14.28
CA GLY A 394 1.26 -11.82 15.38
C GLY A 394 1.26 -11.12 16.73
N LYS A 395 0.62 -11.74 17.71
CA LYS A 395 0.62 -11.33 19.10
C LYS A 395 0.98 -12.52 19.96
N SER A 396 1.88 -12.31 20.92
CA SER A 396 2.21 -13.33 21.91
C SER A 396 0.97 -13.71 22.71
N ILE A 397 0.81 -15.00 22.99
CA ILE A 397 -0.25 -15.52 23.84
C ILE A 397 0.34 -16.43 24.91
N SER A 398 -0.38 -16.60 26.01
CA SER A 398 0.08 -17.39 27.15
C SER A 398 0.12 -18.89 26.84
N ASN A 399 0.97 -19.61 27.56
CA ASN A 399 1.04 -21.07 27.49
C ASN A 399 -0.08 -21.67 28.33
N THR A 400 -0.68 -22.76 27.87
CA THR A 400 -1.71 -23.45 28.66
C THR A 400 -1.74 -24.94 28.32
N THR A 401 -1.80 -25.78 29.35
CA THR A 401 -1.81 -27.24 29.22
C THR A 401 -3.22 -27.82 29.09
N GLN A 402 -4.24 -26.97 29.18
CA GLN A 402 -5.66 -27.31 29.02
C GLN A 402 -6.27 -26.36 27.99
N TYR A 403 -7.45 -26.69 27.46
CA TYR A 403 -8.12 -25.75 26.57
C TYR A 403 -8.56 -24.49 27.33
N GLU A 404 -8.02 -23.34 26.95
CA GLU A 404 -8.43 -22.03 27.44
C GLU A 404 -9.08 -21.22 26.34
N TRP A 405 -10.00 -20.35 26.75
CA TRP A 405 -10.62 -19.38 25.87
C TRP A 405 -9.81 -18.09 25.90
N THR A 406 -9.42 -17.59 24.74
CA THR A 406 -8.84 -16.24 24.62
C THR A 406 -9.60 -15.41 23.61
N ASN A 407 -9.45 -14.09 23.73
CA ASN A 407 -9.92 -13.12 22.76
C ASN A 407 -8.75 -12.21 22.41
N GLU A 408 -8.38 -12.20 21.14
CA GLU A 408 -7.25 -11.43 20.64
C GLU A 408 -7.69 -10.56 19.48
N ARG A 409 -7.16 -9.35 19.43
CA ARG A 409 -7.40 -8.41 18.34
C ARG A 409 -6.08 -8.08 17.68
N ILE A 410 -6.10 -8.09 16.35
CA ILE A 410 -4.99 -7.61 15.53
C ILE A 410 -5.53 -6.51 14.62
N ASN A 411 -4.94 -5.32 14.73
CA ASN A 411 -5.18 -4.25 13.77
C ASN A 411 -4.38 -4.56 12.50
N LEU A 412 -5.05 -4.45 11.36
CA LEU A 412 -4.53 -4.76 10.04
C LEU A 412 -4.57 -3.50 9.18
N GLY A 413 -4.04 -3.60 7.96
CA GLY A 413 -4.10 -2.52 6.98
C GLY A 413 -4.02 -3.05 5.56
N TYR A 414 -4.65 -4.20 5.30
CA TYR A 414 -4.52 -4.87 4.02
C TYR A 414 -5.58 -4.45 3.03
N TRP A 415 -5.13 -3.97 1.89
CA TRP A 415 -5.93 -3.98 0.69
C TRP A 415 -6.06 -5.40 0.15
N ILE A 416 -7.29 -5.77 -0.17
CA ILE A 416 -7.70 -6.95 -0.91
C ILE A 416 -8.24 -6.44 -2.24
N TYR A 417 -7.45 -6.58 -3.31
CA TYR A 417 -7.70 -5.92 -4.59
C TYR A 417 -8.62 -6.72 -5.50
N ASN A 418 -8.82 -8.00 -5.20
CA ASN A 418 -9.78 -8.84 -5.90
C ASN A 418 -10.46 -9.81 -4.93
N ARG A 419 -11.63 -10.32 -5.34
CA ARG A 419 -12.41 -11.24 -4.51
C ARG A 419 -11.64 -12.52 -4.18
N THR A 420 -10.86 -13.07 -5.09
CA THR A 420 -10.15 -14.35 -4.88
C THR A 420 -9.06 -14.28 -3.82
N GLU A 421 -8.47 -13.12 -3.56
CA GLU A 421 -7.48 -12.91 -2.50
C GLU A 421 -8.04 -13.19 -1.10
N TRP A 422 -9.36 -13.05 -0.90
CA TRP A 422 -9.99 -13.37 0.39
C TRP A 422 -9.77 -14.83 0.81
N TYR A 423 -9.72 -15.77 -0.14
CA TYR A 423 -9.41 -17.16 0.17
C TYR A 423 -8.02 -17.32 0.77
N TRP A 424 -7.07 -16.45 0.44
CA TRP A 424 -5.71 -16.53 0.91
C TRP A 424 -5.52 -15.94 2.31
N LEU A 425 -6.54 -15.30 2.90
CA LEU A 425 -6.48 -14.87 4.29
C LEU A 425 -6.45 -16.08 5.23
N SER A 426 -5.54 -16.05 6.20
CA SER A 426 -5.38 -17.15 7.15
C SER A 426 -5.09 -16.71 8.57
N PHE A 427 -5.83 -17.30 9.51
CA PHE A 427 -5.51 -17.33 10.93
C PHE A 427 -4.37 -18.32 11.19
N LYS A 428 -3.45 -17.97 12.08
CA LYS A 428 -2.38 -18.85 12.54
C LYS A 428 -2.32 -18.92 14.06
N LEU A 429 -2.03 -20.11 14.57
CA LEU A 429 -1.63 -20.34 15.96
C LEU A 429 -0.29 -21.07 15.92
N GLY A 430 0.77 -20.41 16.38
CA GLY A 430 2.11 -20.97 16.44
C GLY A 430 2.53 -21.29 17.86
N GLY A 431 3.32 -22.35 18.01
CA GLY A 431 3.79 -22.87 19.28
C GLY A 431 4.04 -24.37 19.23
N ASP A 432 4.59 -24.93 20.30
CA ASP A 432 4.84 -26.37 20.38
C ASP A 432 3.53 -27.14 20.61
N ASP A 433 3.22 -28.04 19.67
CA ASP A 433 1.99 -28.84 19.61
C ASP A 433 0.71 -27.99 19.78
N PRO A 434 0.37 -27.14 18.79
CA PRO A 434 -0.80 -26.29 18.86
C PRO A 434 -2.08 -27.10 18.70
N PHE A 435 -3.00 -26.90 19.66
CA PHE A 435 -4.33 -27.47 19.64
C PHE A 435 -5.37 -26.37 19.52
N LEU A 436 -6.35 -26.60 18.66
CA LEU A 436 -7.52 -25.75 18.54
C LEU A 436 -8.79 -26.56 18.69
N LYS A 437 -9.79 -25.94 19.29
CA LYS A 437 -11.11 -26.53 19.49
C LYS A 437 -12.19 -25.53 19.12
N THR A 438 -13.35 -26.03 18.70
CA THR A 438 -14.59 -25.27 18.57
C THR A 438 -15.74 -26.09 19.14
N ASN A 439 -16.69 -25.46 19.82
CA ASN A 439 -17.84 -26.12 20.45
C ASN A 439 -19.14 -25.55 19.90
N VAL A 440 -20.23 -26.32 19.92
CA VAL A 440 -21.56 -25.84 19.47
C VAL A 440 -22.07 -24.71 20.36
N SER A 441 -21.91 -24.83 21.68
CA SER A 441 -22.40 -23.84 22.66
C SER A 441 -21.53 -22.60 22.80
N ASN A 442 -20.24 -22.71 22.45
CA ASN A 442 -19.29 -21.59 22.44
C ASN A 442 -18.27 -21.82 21.31
N PRO A 443 -18.64 -21.48 20.06
CA PRO A 443 -17.81 -21.76 18.91
C PRO A 443 -16.61 -20.81 18.87
N SER A 444 -15.48 -21.31 18.39
CA SER A 444 -14.34 -20.46 18.04
C SER A 444 -14.64 -19.73 16.73
N TYR A 445 -14.41 -18.42 16.71
CA TYR A 445 -14.78 -17.55 15.61
C TYR A 445 -13.78 -16.41 15.42
N LEU A 446 -13.97 -15.73 14.30
CA LEU A 446 -13.18 -14.62 13.82
C LEU A 446 -14.13 -13.58 13.22
N ASN A 447 -14.06 -12.35 13.71
CA ASN A 447 -14.77 -11.21 13.15
C ASN A 447 -13.78 -10.37 12.33
N LEU A 448 -14.00 -10.30 11.03
CA LEU A 448 -13.23 -9.44 10.13
C LEU A 448 -13.98 -8.15 9.90
N THR A 449 -13.39 -7.04 10.33
CA THR A 449 -13.90 -5.71 10.03
C THR A 449 -13.13 -5.13 8.85
N TYR A 450 -13.86 -4.66 7.84
CA TYR A 450 -13.27 -4.13 6.62
C TYR A 450 -14.01 -2.87 6.15
N LEU A 451 -13.26 -1.99 5.49
CA LEU A 451 -13.79 -0.88 4.71
C LEU A 451 -14.03 -1.34 3.28
N PHE A 452 -15.07 -0.81 2.67
CA PHE A 452 -15.40 -1.07 1.27
C PHE A 452 -15.83 0.22 0.57
N THR A 453 -15.65 0.24 -0.74
CA THR A 453 -16.10 1.32 -1.62
C THR A 453 -17.52 1.01 -2.10
N SER A 454 -18.46 1.96 -1.95
CA SER A 454 -19.83 1.79 -2.47
C SER A 454 -20.26 2.89 -3.45
N ASP A 455 -19.73 4.10 -3.30
CA ASP A 455 -20.17 5.27 -4.05
C ASP A 455 -18.99 6.20 -4.43
N PRO A 456 -18.29 5.93 -5.54
CA PRO A 456 -18.48 4.77 -6.42
C PRO A 456 -17.83 3.51 -5.83
N GLU A 457 -18.29 2.35 -6.29
CA GLU A 457 -17.66 1.08 -5.98
C GLU A 457 -16.45 0.86 -6.90
N ILE A 458 -15.29 0.55 -6.32
CA ILE A 458 -14.10 0.12 -7.05
C ILE A 458 -14.07 -1.41 -7.03
N LYS A 459 -14.32 -2.05 -8.17
CA LYS A 459 -14.40 -3.52 -8.25
C LYS A 459 -13.03 -4.20 -8.23
N ASN A 460 -12.03 -3.58 -8.86
CA ASN A 460 -10.69 -4.15 -9.01
C ASN A 460 -9.65 -3.08 -9.37
N ILE A 461 -8.40 -3.31 -8.97
CA ILE A 461 -7.20 -2.61 -9.42
C ILE A 461 -6.16 -3.68 -9.76
N THR A 462 -5.69 -3.73 -11.00
CA THR A 462 -4.83 -4.84 -11.45
C THR A 462 -3.37 -4.75 -11.06
N ASN A 463 -2.87 -3.55 -10.73
CA ASN A 463 -1.49 -3.32 -10.34
C ASN A 463 -1.40 -3.03 -8.84
N ASN A 464 -0.77 -3.94 -8.10
CA ASN A 464 -0.62 -3.85 -6.64
C ASN A 464 0.32 -2.73 -6.18
N ASN A 465 1.03 -2.07 -7.10
CA ASN A 465 1.81 -0.86 -6.80
C ASN A 465 0.97 0.43 -6.84
N ILE A 466 -0.33 0.32 -7.16
CA ILE A 466 -1.27 1.44 -7.15
C ILE A 466 -2.17 1.33 -5.91
N ASN A 467 -2.13 2.37 -5.09
CA ASN A 467 -2.92 2.51 -3.88
C ASN A 467 -4.17 3.35 -4.18
N LEU A 468 -5.32 2.89 -3.69
CA LEU A 468 -6.53 3.72 -3.64
C LEU A 468 -6.44 4.63 -2.42
N LEU A 469 -6.38 5.95 -2.64
CA LEU A 469 -6.35 6.93 -1.56
C LEU A 469 -7.75 7.39 -1.17
N SER A 470 -8.65 7.55 -2.13
CA SER A 470 -10.06 7.87 -1.88
C SER A 470 -10.96 7.45 -3.04
N SER A 471 -12.25 7.25 -2.73
CA SER A 471 -13.30 6.98 -3.72
C SER A 471 -14.61 7.53 -3.18
N THR A 472 -15.02 8.71 -3.69
CA THR A 472 -16.13 9.47 -3.10
C THR A 472 -17.08 10.05 -4.14
N SER A 473 -18.35 10.20 -3.78
CA SER A 473 -19.39 10.85 -4.57
C SER A 473 -20.07 12.00 -3.84
N THR A 474 -20.64 12.95 -4.59
CA THR A 474 -21.40 14.06 -4.01
C THR A 474 -22.61 13.53 -3.22
N VAL A 475 -22.85 14.09 -2.02
CA VAL A 475 -23.97 13.67 -1.18
C VAL A 475 -25.30 13.99 -1.88
N GLY A 476 -26.15 12.98 -2.02
CA GLY A 476 -27.44 13.12 -2.71
C GLY A 476 -27.35 13.11 -4.24
N ASP A 477 -26.15 13.09 -4.82
CA ASP A 477 -25.97 12.96 -6.28
C ASP A 477 -24.77 12.05 -6.62
N SER A 478 -25.02 10.74 -6.61
CA SER A 478 -24.03 9.71 -6.96
C SER A 478 -23.65 9.66 -8.44
N ARG A 479 -24.08 10.65 -9.25
CA ARG A 479 -23.64 10.79 -10.64
C ARG A 479 -22.28 11.48 -10.75
N TYR A 480 -21.82 12.14 -9.69
CA TYR A 480 -20.50 12.78 -9.64
C TYR A 480 -19.59 12.02 -8.68
N ALA A 481 -18.44 11.57 -9.16
CA ALA A 481 -17.46 10.86 -8.35
C ALA A 481 -16.04 11.43 -8.51
N SER A 482 -15.23 11.24 -7.48
CA SER A 482 -13.81 11.58 -7.44
C SER A 482 -13.06 10.41 -6.83
N ILE A 483 -12.02 9.97 -7.51
CA ILE A 483 -11.18 8.84 -7.12
C ILE A 483 -9.74 9.34 -7.12
N VAL A 484 -9.04 9.20 -6.00
CA VAL A 484 -7.62 9.58 -5.89
C VAL A 484 -6.78 8.31 -5.76
N LEU A 485 -5.75 8.20 -6.58
CA LEU A 485 -4.86 7.05 -6.68
C LEU A 485 -3.42 7.53 -6.55
N ASP A 486 -2.56 6.72 -5.95
CA ASP A 486 -1.12 6.98 -5.90
C ASP A 486 -0.33 5.72 -6.25
N GLY A 487 0.79 5.88 -6.94
CA GLY A 487 1.68 4.79 -7.31
C GLY A 487 2.32 4.98 -8.67
N THR A 488 2.96 3.91 -9.16
CA THR A 488 3.68 3.95 -10.43
C THR A 488 3.31 2.79 -11.35
N GLY A 489 3.37 3.08 -12.65
CA GLY A 489 3.14 2.12 -13.72
C GLY A 489 1.70 2.12 -14.24
N THR A 490 1.38 1.11 -15.06
CA THR A 490 0.08 0.99 -15.70
C THR A 490 -0.86 0.12 -14.88
N THR A 491 -2.14 0.47 -14.82
CA THR A 491 -3.17 -0.34 -14.16
C THR A 491 -4.51 -0.25 -14.88
N ASN A 492 -5.28 -1.32 -14.81
CA ASN A 492 -6.69 -1.33 -15.15
C ASN A 492 -7.52 -1.19 -13.87
N ILE A 493 -8.52 -0.31 -13.91
CA ILE A 493 -9.44 -0.08 -12.78
C ILE A 493 -10.86 -0.23 -13.28
N THR A 494 -11.66 -1.02 -12.58
CA THR A 494 -13.10 -1.13 -12.84
C THR A 494 -13.86 -0.37 -11.77
N VAL A 495 -14.60 0.66 -12.18
CA VAL A 495 -15.42 1.51 -11.33
C VAL A 495 -16.88 1.24 -11.64
N GLN A 496 -17.71 1.02 -10.63
CA GLN A 496 -19.15 0.91 -10.75
C GLN A 496 -19.82 2.13 -10.13
N MET A 497 -20.46 2.93 -10.97
CA MET A 497 -21.28 4.04 -10.54
C MET A 497 -22.63 3.52 -10.03
N SER A 498 -23.18 4.18 -9.02
CA SER A 498 -24.45 3.80 -8.39
C SER A 498 -25.66 4.00 -9.32
N ASN A 499 -25.55 4.86 -10.34
CA ASN A 499 -26.56 5.07 -11.37
C ASN A 499 -26.13 4.41 -12.69
N ASN A 500 -26.58 3.18 -12.90
CA ASN A 500 -26.25 2.36 -14.08
C ASN A 500 -26.91 2.81 -15.40
N ALA A 501 -27.90 3.70 -15.35
CA ALA A 501 -28.62 4.17 -16.53
C ALA A 501 -27.96 5.39 -17.19
N THR A 502 -26.95 5.98 -16.53
CA THR A 502 -26.30 7.21 -16.98
C THR A 502 -25.04 6.88 -17.78
N THR A 503 -24.81 7.64 -18.86
CA THR A 503 -23.52 7.66 -19.56
C THR A 503 -22.64 8.72 -18.92
N TYR A 504 -21.37 8.39 -18.70
CA TYR A 504 -20.44 9.22 -17.96
C TYR A 504 -19.28 9.72 -18.83
N SER A 505 -18.78 10.91 -18.53
CA SER A 505 -17.47 11.40 -18.92
C SER A 505 -16.51 11.27 -17.74
N ALA A 506 -15.21 11.22 -18.03
CA ALA A 506 -14.18 11.22 -17.01
C ALA A 506 -13.00 12.11 -17.40
N THR A 507 -12.43 12.80 -16.42
CA THR A 507 -11.16 13.50 -16.52
C THR A 507 -10.12 12.83 -15.62
N TYR A 508 -8.85 12.99 -15.98
CA TYR A 508 -7.66 12.53 -15.28
C TYR A 508 -6.78 13.77 -15.06
N ASP A 509 -6.66 14.21 -13.82
CA ASP A 509 -6.07 15.49 -13.41
C ASP A 509 -6.64 16.70 -14.18
N GLY A 510 -7.97 16.75 -14.28
CA GLY A 510 -8.68 17.80 -15.04
C GLY A 510 -8.65 17.63 -16.56
N ILE A 511 -7.81 16.74 -17.10
CA ILE A 511 -7.72 16.48 -18.54
C ILE A 511 -8.70 15.39 -18.94
N ASN A 512 -9.56 15.62 -19.92
CA ASN A 512 -10.46 14.59 -20.45
C ASN A 512 -9.72 13.29 -20.76
N CYS A 513 -10.23 12.17 -20.25
CA CYS A 513 -9.75 10.85 -20.64
C CYS A 513 -9.97 10.62 -22.14
N ASN A 514 -9.33 9.57 -22.69
CA ASN A 514 -8.98 9.35 -24.11
C ASN A 514 -7.62 9.95 -24.52
N THR A 515 -6.68 9.99 -23.58
CA THR A 515 -5.27 10.34 -23.79
C THR A 515 -4.38 9.11 -23.64
N ALA A 516 -3.07 9.25 -23.77
CA ALA A 516 -2.13 8.15 -23.53
C ALA A 516 -2.13 7.66 -22.06
N ASN A 517 -2.44 8.55 -21.10
CA ASN A 517 -2.36 8.25 -19.67
C ASN A 517 -3.70 7.82 -19.07
N CYS A 518 -4.83 8.15 -19.71
CA CYS A 518 -6.14 7.70 -19.30
C CYS A 518 -7.00 7.36 -20.52
N THR A 519 -7.46 6.12 -20.62
CA THR A 519 -8.56 5.72 -21.51
C THR A 519 -9.58 4.94 -20.70
N PHE A 520 -10.84 4.94 -21.12
CA PHE A 520 -11.84 4.08 -20.50
C PHE A 520 -12.93 3.65 -21.47
N THR A 521 -13.53 2.50 -21.19
CA THR A 521 -14.78 2.06 -21.80
C THR A 521 -15.88 2.05 -20.75
N GLN A 522 -17.15 2.11 -21.16
CA GLN A 522 -18.25 2.03 -20.20
C GLN A 522 -19.41 1.19 -20.71
N SER A 523 -20.11 0.54 -19.78
CA SER A 523 -21.36 -0.20 -20.02
C SER A 523 -22.16 -0.25 -18.72
N GLU A 524 -23.44 0.13 -18.75
CA GLU A 524 -24.36 0.03 -17.60
C GLU A 524 -23.79 0.67 -16.31
N GLY A 525 -23.19 1.86 -16.42
CA GLY A 525 -22.55 2.59 -15.32
C GLY A 525 -21.27 1.95 -14.77
N GLN A 526 -20.80 0.85 -15.35
CA GLN A 526 -19.44 0.36 -15.13
C GLN A 526 -18.50 1.12 -16.08
N LEU A 527 -17.42 1.67 -15.55
CA LEU A 527 -16.32 2.30 -16.28
C LEU A 527 -15.05 1.48 -16.06
N ASP A 528 -14.45 1.01 -17.15
CA ASP A 528 -13.20 0.25 -17.14
C ASP A 528 -12.07 1.13 -17.67
N PHE A 529 -11.26 1.66 -16.75
CA PHE A 529 -10.14 2.54 -17.03
C PHE A 529 -8.85 1.76 -17.30
N VAL A 530 -8.02 2.29 -18.19
CA VAL A 530 -6.60 1.97 -18.32
C VAL A 530 -5.82 3.25 -18.02
N LEU A 531 -5.02 3.21 -16.97
CA LEU A 531 -4.30 4.37 -16.42
C LEU A 531 -2.80 4.12 -16.41
N THR A 532 -2.00 5.16 -16.59
CA THR A 532 -0.55 5.13 -16.34
C THR A 532 -0.20 6.23 -15.35
N LEU A 533 0.26 5.84 -14.17
CA LEU A 533 0.58 6.72 -13.06
C LEU A 533 2.10 6.85 -12.88
N GLY A 534 2.56 8.03 -12.48
CA GLY A 534 3.92 8.27 -11.99
C GLY A 534 3.96 8.75 -10.54
N SER A 535 2.81 9.13 -9.98
CA SER A 535 2.62 9.70 -8.65
C SER A 535 1.14 9.59 -8.27
N GLU A 536 0.71 10.47 -7.36
CA GLU A 536 -0.69 10.73 -7.07
C GLU A 536 -1.41 11.39 -8.25
N HIS A 537 -2.63 10.94 -8.54
CA HIS A 537 -3.49 11.43 -9.62
C HIS A 537 -4.97 11.34 -9.23
N THR A 538 -5.80 12.21 -9.81
CA THR A 538 -7.25 12.29 -9.56
C THR A 538 -8.05 11.94 -10.81
N ILE A 539 -9.05 11.08 -10.66
CA ILE A 539 -10.08 10.82 -11.66
C ILE A 539 -11.37 11.49 -11.21
N SER A 540 -11.93 12.36 -12.04
CA SER A 540 -13.26 12.93 -11.82
C SER A 540 -14.24 12.35 -12.83
N ILE A 541 -15.39 11.87 -12.37
CA ILE A 541 -16.43 11.25 -13.20
C ILE A 541 -17.68 12.11 -13.09
N SER A 542 -18.27 12.47 -14.22
CA SER A 542 -19.46 13.31 -14.33
C SER A 542 -20.43 12.76 -15.37
N PRO A 543 -21.75 13.00 -15.26
CA PRO A 543 -22.71 12.56 -16.27
C PRO A 543 -22.48 13.31 -17.58
N VAL A 544 -22.50 12.60 -18.72
CA VAL A 544 -22.54 13.25 -20.03
C VAL A 544 -23.88 13.96 -20.14
N ILE A 545 -23.84 15.29 -20.11
CA ILE A 545 -25.02 16.09 -20.41
C ILE A 545 -25.32 15.86 -21.89
N PRO A 546 -26.46 15.23 -22.25
CA PRO A 546 -26.82 15.09 -23.65
C PRO A 546 -26.87 16.51 -24.21
N VAL A 547 -26.06 16.79 -25.24
CA VAL A 547 -26.27 17.98 -26.04
C VAL A 547 -27.67 17.80 -26.62
N VAL A 548 -28.67 18.40 -25.97
CA VAL A 548 -30.01 18.44 -26.51
C VAL A 548 -29.87 19.28 -27.75
N HIS A 549 -29.66 18.61 -28.88
CA HIS A 549 -29.95 19.15 -30.19
C HIS A 549 -31.46 19.40 -30.19
N THR A 550 -31.84 20.55 -29.64
CA THR A 550 -33.14 21.13 -29.91
C THR A 550 -33.25 21.18 -31.42
N PRO A 551 -34.23 20.51 -32.04
CA PRO A 551 -34.51 20.74 -33.45
C PRO A 551 -34.76 22.24 -33.55
N SER A 552 -33.96 22.92 -34.36
CA SER A 552 -34.04 24.33 -34.73
C SER A 552 -35.47 24.88 -34.63
N SER A 553 -35.87 25.24 -33.41
CA SER A 553 -37.02 26.08 -33.11
C SER A 553 -36.41 27.33 -32.51
N SER A 554 -35.87 28.16 -33.41
CA SER A 554 -35.53 29.56 -33.19
C SER A 554 -35.22 29.90 -31.73
N ILE A 555 -34.06 29.47 -31.23
CA ILE A 555 -33.45 30.14 -30.10
C ILE A 555 -33.21 31.57 -30.58
N PRO A 556 -33.89 32.59 -30.03
CA PRO A 556 -33.65 33.97 -30.45
C PRO A 556 -32.21 34.32 -30.11
N ASN A 557 -31.55 35.07 -31.00
CA ASN A 557 -30.19 35.55 -30.78
C ASN A 557 -30.03 36.17 -29.37
N PRO A 558 -28.87 35.99 -28.71
CA PRO A 558 -28.60 36.63 -27.43
C PRO A 558 -28.81 38.14 -27.55
N GLN A 559 -29.44 38.75 -26.54
CA GLN A 559 -29.67 40.19 -26.54
C GLN A 559 -28.34 40.96 -26.45
N GLN A 560 -27.36 40.40 -25.73
CA GLN A 560 -26.06 41.02 -25.46
C GLN A 560 -24.94 39.97 -25.43
N VAL A 561 -23.71 40.38 -25.75
CA VAL A 561 -22.52 39.50 -25.84
C VAL A 561 -21.37 40.12 -25.05
N PHE A 562 -20.79 39.35 -24.13
CA PHE A 562 -19.57 39.70 -23.39
C PHE A 562 -18.33 39.09 -24.07
N ARG A 563 -17.24 39.86 -24.10
CA ARG A 563 -15.96 39.47 -24.73
C ARG A 563 -14.74 39.84 -23.86
N GLY A 564 -14.89 39.89 -22.53
CA GLY A 564 -13.78 40.22 -21.62
C GLY A 564 -13.55 41.72 -21.38
N GLU A 565 -14.58 42.55 -21.50
CA GLU A 565 -14.54 43.97 -21.13
C GLU A 565 -15.63 44.25 -20.09
N ASP A 566 -15.29 44.93 -19.00
CA ASP A 566 -16.22 45.30 -17.93
C ASP A 566 -17.39 46.09 -18.50
N LYS A 567 -18.58 45.50 -18.44
CA LYS A 567 -19.81 46.09 -19.01
C LYS A 567 -21.00 45.84 -18.11
N ASN A 568 -21.88 46.85 -18.08
CA ASN A 568 -23.20 46.77 -17.49
C ASN A 568 -24.20 46.25 -18.53
N TYR A 569 -24.99 45.26 -18.14
CA TYR A 569 -26.01 44.60 -18.94
C TYR A 569 -27.37 44.80 -18.28
N THR A 570 -28.30 45.47 -18.98
CA THR A 570 -29.69 45.57 -18.54
C THR A 570 -30.52 44.46 -19.20
N LEU A 571 -31.14 43.61 -18.38
CA LEU A 571 -31.86 42.40 -18.78
C LEU A 571 -33.26 42.40 -18.20
N ASN A 572 -34.24 41.93 -18.96
CA ASN A 572 -35.58 41.63 -18.47
C ASN A 572 -35.73 40.14 -18.09
N SER A 573 -36.90 39.75 -17.61
CA SER A 573 -37.24 38.33 -17.42
C SER A 573 -37.10 37.57 -18.75
N ASN A 574 -36.30 36.49 -18.77
CA ASN A 574 -35.82 35.76 -19.95
C ASN A 574 -34.65 36.42 -20.72
N GLY A 575 -34.06 37.49 -20.19
CA GLY A 575 -32.84 38.08 -20.72
C GLY A 575 -31.68 37.09 -20.73
N ARG A 576 -30.81 37.22 -21.73
CA ARG A 576 -29.70 36.28 -21.99
C ARG A 576 -28.44 37.02 -22.36
N ILE A 577 -27.34 36.59 -21.77
CA ILE A 577 -25.99 37.03 -22.14
C ILE A 577 -25.21 35.84 -22.66
N ARG A 578 -24.61 36.01 -23.83
CA ARG A 578 -23.60 35.08 -24.33
C ARG A 578 -22.22 35.54 -23.85
N LEU A 579 -21.52 34.67 -23.14
CA LEU A 579 -20.13 34.86 -22.74
C LEU A 579 -19.25 34.06 -23.69
N ILE A 580 -18.11 34.64 -24.09
CA ILE A 580 -17.05 33.91 -24.79
C ILE A 580 -15.77 34.11 -23.98
N LEU A 581 -15.30 33.03 -23.34
CA LEU A 581 -14.10 33.00 -22.51
C LEU A 581 -13.23 31.85 -22.99
N ASN A 582 -11.92 32.09 -23.16
CA ASN A 582 -10.95 31.07 -23.59
C ASN A 582 -11.38 30.26 -24.85
N GLY A 583 -12.15 30.88 -25.74
CA GLY A 583 -12.68 30.24 -26.97
C GLY A 583 -13.93 29.38 -26.76
N GLN A 584 -14.39 29.17 -25.53
CA GLN A 584 -15.63 28.48 -25.20
C GLN A 584 -16.82 29.46 -25.11
N THR A 585 -18.04 28.97 -25.30
CA THR A 585 -19.27 29.78 -25.23
C THR A 585 -20.12 29.36 -24.05
N HIS A 586 -20.41 30.29 -23.15
CA HIS A 586 -21.29 30.09 -22.00
C HIS A 586 -22.52 31.01 -22.13
N ASN A 587 -23.63 30.63 -21.48
CA ASN A 587 -24.87 31.41 -21.55
C ASN A 587 -25.43 31.64 -20.14
N ILE A 588 -25.63 32.91 -19.78
CA ILE A 588 -26.32 33.31 -18.54
C ILE A 588 -27.77 33.63 -18.88
N TYR A 589 -28.70 33.08 -18.08
CA TYR A 589 -30.14 33.27 -18.22
C TYR A 589 -30.72 33.90 -16.97
N VAL A 590 -31.57 34.90 -17.15
CA VAL A 590 -32.41 35.41 -16.06
C VAL A 590 -33.66 34.55 -15.95
N LYS A 591 -33.71 33.70 -14.90
CA LYS A 591 -34.87 32.88 -14.56
C LYS A 591 -36.01 33.72 -14.00
N LYS A 592 -35.69 34.65 -13.09
CA LYS A 592 -36.68 35.45 -12.40
C LYS A 592 -36.08 36.78 -11.96
N ILE A 593 -36.86 37.86 -12.12
CA ILE A 593 -36.57 39.17 -11.51
C ILE A 593 -37.66 39.44 -10.50
N ASP A 594 -37.27 39.72 -9.25
CA ASP A 594 -38.16 40.17 -8.18
C ASP A 594 -37.83 41.62 -7.80
N LYS A 595 -38.40 42.15 -6.71
CA LYS A 595 -38.21 43.56 -6.32
C LYS A 595 -36.78 43.90 -5.89
N ASN A 596 -36.05 42.93 -5.35
CA ASN A 596 -34.73 43.16 -4.73
C ASN A 596 -33.71 42.06 -5.07
N TYR A 597 -34.05 41.08 -5.90
CA TYR A 597 -33.12 40.02 -6.33
C TYR A 597 -33.43 39.53 -7.74
N VAL A 598 -32.45 38.82 -8.30
CA VAL A 598 -32.54 38.12 -9.58
C VAL A 598 -32.04 36.69 -9.42
N ASP A 599 -32.79 35.74 -9.96
CA ASP A 599 -32.37 34.34 -10.13
C ASP A 599 -31.74 34.18 -11.52
N PHE A 600 -30.49 33.72 -11.55
CA PHE A 600 -29.74 33.37 -12.74
C PHE A 600 -29.59 31.85 -12.90
N GLU A 601 -29.44 31.42 -14.15
CA GLU A 601 -29.01 30.07 -14.51
C GLU A 601 -27.89 30.16 -15.55
N ILE A 602 -26.74 29.54 -15.32
CA ILE A 602 -25.61 29.53 -16.25
C ILE A 602 -25.48 28.14 -16.89
N TYR A 603 -25.63 28.07 -18.22
CA TYR A 603 -25.58 26.81 -18.99
C TYR A 603 -24.15 26.47 -19.44
N SER A 604 -23.23 26.32 -18.49
CA SER A 604 -22.06 25.43 -18.62
C SER A 604 -22.37 24.10 -17.95
N GLU A 605 -22.61 24.12 -16.63
CA GLU A 605 -23.05 22.95 -15.84
C GLU A 605 -24.32 23.19 -15.01
N LYS A 606 -25.12 24.21 -15.35
CA LYS A 606 -26.36 24.60 -14.65
C LYS A 606 -26.10 25.13 -13.23
N ILE A 607 -25.30 26.19 -13.14
CA ILE A 607 -25.13 26.97 -11.91
C ILE A 607 -26.41 27.77 -11.68
N GLU A 608 -27.09 27.58 -10.54
CA GLU A 608 -28.23 28.38 -10.12
C GLU A 608 -27.78 29.41 -9.07
N LEU A 609 -27.92 30.70 -9.39
CA LEU A 609 -27.42 31.79 -8.57
C LEU A 609 -28.54 32.78 -8.26
N ARG A 610 -28.67 33.21 -7.00
CA ARG A 610 -29.55 34.32 -6.61
C ARG A 610 -28.70 35.48 -6.12
N LEU A 611 -28.80 36.63 -6.78
CA LEU A 611 -28.15 37.86 -6.33
C LEU A 611 -29.19 38.87 -5.85
N TYR A 612 -28.96 39.50 -4.70
CA TYR A 612 -29.65 40.68 -4.24
C TYR A 612 -28.95 41.96 -4.75
N ILE A 613 -29.67 43.09 -4.76
CA ILE A 613 -29.09 44.37 -5.21
C ILE A 613 -27.85 44.70 -4.35
N GLY A 614 -26.71 44.87 -5.00
CA GLY A 614 -25.39 45.12 -4.39
C GLY A 614 -24.55 43.86 -4.17
N ASP A 615 -25.10 42.66 -4.34
CA ASP A 615 -24.34 41.41 -4.21
C ASP A 615 -23.39 41.24 -5.39
N LYS A 616 -22.21 40.70 -5.07
CA LYS A 616 -21.12 40.36 -5.99
C LYS A 616 -20.74 38.90 -5.76
N GLU A 617 -20.71 38.10 -6.81
CA GLU A 617 -20.36 36.67 -6.74
C GLU A 617 -19.30 36.33 -7.79
N ASP A 618 -18.18 35.75 -7.34
CA ASP A 618 -17.15 35.21 -8.23
C ASP A 618 -17.50 33.79 -8.63
N ILE A 619 -17.32 33.46 -9.91
CA ILE A 619 -17.80 32.22 -10.49
C ILE A 619 -16.66 31.55 -11.26
N ASP A 620 -16.35 30.34 -10.83
CA ASP A 620 -15.67 29.31 -11.63
C ASP A 620 -16.67 28.77 -12.65
N ILE A 621 -16.52 29.17 -13.91
CA ILE A 621 -17.51 28.91 -14.98
C ILE A 621 -17.21 27.63 -15.77
N ASP A 622 -15.96 27.16 -15.76
CA ASP A 622 -15.48 25.97 -16.45
C ASP A 622 -15.00 24.83 -15.53
N PHE A 623 -15.10 25.02 -14.22
CA PHE A 623 -14.91 24.03 -13.15
C PHE A 623 -13.47 23.50 -13.05
N ASP A 624 -12.49 24.34 -13.39
CA ASP A 624 -11.08 24.00 -13.27
C ASP A 624 -10.48 24.36 -11.89
N GLY A 625 -11.29 24.96 -11.00
CA GLY A 625 -10.90 25.36 -9.66
C GLY A 625 -10.36 26.79 -9.57
N GLU A 626 -10.20 27.48 -10.69
CA GLU A 626 -9.97 28.93 -10.76
C GLU A 626 -11.31 29.67 -10.97
N LYS A 627 -11.31 30.99 -10.78
CA LYS A 627 -12.52 31.83 -10.97
C LYS A 627 -12.28 32.70 -12.20
N GLU A 628 -13.22 32.76 -13.14
CA GLU A 628 -13.00 33.47 -14.41
C GLU A 628 -13.75 34.79 -14.46
N ILE A 629 -14.91 34.88 -13.78
CA ILE A 629 -15.76 36.06 -13.81
C ILE A 629 -16.29 36.44 -12.44
N THR A 630 -16.65 37.70 -12.32
CA THR A 630 -17.49 38.18 -11.23
C THR A 630 -18.76 38.81 -11.78
N ILE A 631 -19.91 38.47 -11.18
CA ILE A 631 -21.21 39.05 -11.51
C ILE A 631 -21.69 39.88 -10.32
N THR A 632 -22.07 41.14 -10.57
CA THR A 632 -22.69 42.01 -9.57
C THR A 632 -24.08 42.42 -10.02
N LEU A 633 -25.06 42.40 -9.10
CA LEU A 633 -26.40 42.95 -9.37
C LEU A 633 -26.46 44.43 -8.94
N GLU A 634 -26.33 45.33 -9.91
CA GLU A 634 -26.23 46.78 -9.66
C GLU A 634 -27.55 47.42 -9.21
N LYS A 635 -28.64 47.13 -9.93
CA LYS A 635 -29.97 47.69 -9.62
C LYS A 635 -31.09 46.93 -10.31
N ILE A 636 -32.32 47.10 -9.80
CA ILE A 636 -33.56 46.63 -10.44
C ILE A 636 -34.50 47.84 -10.61
N GLU A 637 -34.93 48.09 -11.85
CA GLU A 637 -35.88 49.15 -12.19
C GLU A 637 -37.09 48.53 -12.91
N GLY A 638 -38.21 48.43 -12.19
CA GLY A 638 -39.44 47.83 -12.74
C GLY A 638 -39.30 46.32 -12.95
N ARG A 639 -39.17 45.89 -14.22
CA ARG A 639 -38.99 44.47 -14.62
C ARG A 639 -37.63 44.22 -15.27
N GLU A 640 -36.70 45.15 -15.11
CA GLU A 640 -35.37 45.08 -15.67
C GLU A 640 -34.34 45.09 -14.54
N ALA A 641 -33.33 44.23 -14.66
CA ALA A 641 -32.20 44.15 -13.77
C ALA A 641 -30.96 44.60 -14.54
N THR A 642 -30.14 45.45 -13.92
CA THR A 642 -28.82 45.81 -14.45
C THR A 642 -27.78 45.04 -13.66
N ILE A 643 -26.97 44.26 -14.36
CA ILE A 643 -25.83 43.55 -13.79
C ILE A 643 -24.53 44.05 -14.40
N SER A 644 -23.44 44.01 -13.64
CA SER A 644 -22.09 44.11 -14.18
C SER A 644 -21.46 42.73 -14.26
N ILE A 645 -20.71 42.49 -15.33
CA ILE A 645 -19.88 41.29 -15.48
C ILE A 645 -18.47 41.77 -15.78
N GLU A 646 -17.54 41.34 -14.95
CA GLU A 646 -16.11 41.63 -15.06
C GLU A 646 -15.33 40.32 -15.07
N THR A 647 -14.13 40.37 -15.65
CA THR A 647 -13.20 39.24 -15.58
C THR A 647 -12.68 39.17 -14.15
N TYR A 648 -12.68 37.99 -13.54
CA TYR A 648 -12.20 37.84 -12.17
C TYR A 648 -10.72 38.23 -12.12
N SER A 649 -10.43 39.21 -11.28
CA SER A 649 -9.07 39.62 -10.94
C SER A 649 -9.02 39.63 -9.41
N PRO A 650 -8.21 38.79 -8.77
CA PRO A 650 -8.07 38.84 -7.32
C PRO A 650 -7.59 40.24 -6.93
N GLU A 651 -8.28 40.90 -5.99
CA GLU A 651 -7.80 42.15 -5.42
C GLU A 651 -6.44 41.89 -4.76
N ILE A 652 -5.37 42.37 -5.40
CA ILE A 652 -4.04 42.35 -4.80
C ILE A 652 -4.08 43.27 -3.59
N LYS A 653 -4.20 42.70 -2.39
CA LYS A 653 -3.86 43.42 -1.16
C LYS A 653 -2.36 43.67 -1.19
N VAL A 654 -1.97 44.85 -1.67
CA VAL A 654 -0.58 45.33 -1.59
C VAL A 654 -0.28 45.61 -0.13
N GLU A 655 0.23 44.61 0.56
CA GLU A 655 0.97 44.81 1.79
C GLU A 655 2.35 45.37 1.40
N VAL A 656 2.61 46.61 1.79
CA VAL A 656 3.85 47.32 1.43
C VAL A 656 5.01 46.67 2.17
N GLU A 657 5.67 45.72 1.52
CA GLU A 657 6.93 45.15 1.99
C GLU A 657 8.13 45.88 1.37
N LYS A 658 9.12 46.14 2.23
CA LYS A 658 10.28 47.00 1.96
C LYS A 658 11.23 46.39 0.93
N GLU A 659 11.79 47.26 0.09
CA GLU A 659 12.89 46.99 -0.85
C GLU A 659 14.00 46.12 -0.25
N VAL A 660 14.28 44.99 -0.91
CA VAL A 660 15.55 44.28 -0.83
C VAL A 660 16.19 44.36 -2.22
N THR A 661 17.43 44.82 -2.22
CA THR A 661 18.27 45.18 -3.37
C THR A 661 18.73 43.96 -4.18
N GLU A 662 18.81 44.17 -5.50
CA GLU A 662 19.41 43.29 -6.51
C GLU A 662 20.87 42.96 -6.20
N GLU A 663 21.16 41.71 -5.84
CA GLU A 663 22.43 41.03 -6.11
C GLU A 663 22.23 39.53 -5.83
N GLU A 664 21.87 38.75 -6.87
CA GLU A 664 22.19 37.31 -7.06
C GLU A 664 21.31 36.69 -8.17
N VAL A 665 21.57 37.01 -9.44
CA VAL A 665 21.13 36.19 -10.58
C VAL A 665 22.23 36.20 -11.63
N LYS A 666 23.29 35.41 -11.42
CA LYS A 666 24.23 34.94 -12.47
C LYS A 666 24.97 33.69 -12.00
N GLU A 667 24.32 32.54 -12.02
CA GLU A 667 24.98 31.24 -12.26
C GLU A 667 23.94 30.11 -12.36
N GLN A 668 23.35 29.94 -13.55
CA GLN A 668 22.81 28.66 -14.01
C GLN A 668 22.37 28.79 -15.47
N ASP A 669 23.34 28.71 -16.37
CA ASP A 669 23.10 28.41 -17.79
C ASP A 669 24.42 27.91 -18.38
N ASN A 670 24.67 26.61 -18.19
CA ASN A 670 25.58 25.80 -19.01
C ASN A 670 25.55 24.36 -18.48
N GLU A 671 24.62 23.55 -19.00
CA GLU A 671 24.83 22.12 -19.28
C GLU A 671 23.53 21.50 -19.80
N ARG A 672 23.31 21.59 -21.12
CA ARG A 672 22.42 20.66 -21.82
C ARG A 672 22.73 20.65 -23.31
N GLU A 673 23.71 19.86 -23.72
CA GLU A 673 23.77 19.31 -25.07
C GLU A 673 24.54 17.99 -25.07
N GLU A 674 24.09 17.08 -25.94
CA GLU A 674 24.57 15.71 -26.21
C GLU A 674 24.10 14.59 -25.27
N ILE A 675 23.20 13.73 -25.78
CA ILE A 675 23.49 12.33 -26.18
C ILE A 675 22.27 11.81 -26.95
N ASN A 676 22.42 11.70 -28.27
CA ASN A 676 21.59 10.86 -29.14
C ASN A 676 22.56 10.08 -30.04
N ASN A 677 22.89 8.86 -29.65
CA ASN A 677 23.60 7.91 -30.51
C ASN A 677 22.93 6.53 -30.38
N GLU A 678 22.19 6.15 -31.42
CA GLU A 678 21.65 4.81 -31.61
C GLU A 678 22.81 3.82 -31.85
N ILE A 679 22.84 2.74 -31.06
CA ILE A 679 23.85 1.68 -31.15
C ILE A 679 23.44 0.72 -32.28
N PRO A 680 24.30 0.44 -33.28
CA PRO A 680 23.98 -0.52 -34.33
C PRO A 680 24.10 -1.96 -33.81
N LEU A 681 23.06 -2.75 -34.05
CA LEU A 681 22.96 -4.16 -33.71
C LEU A 681 24.11 -4.97 -34.35
N ASN A 682 25.03 -5.45 -33.52
CA ASN A 682 26.19 -6.23 -33.94
C ASN A 682 25.77 -7.60 -34.51
N LYS A 683 25.96 -7.80 -35.82
CA LYS A 683 25.63 -9.04 -36.54
C LYS A 683 26.36 -10.30 -36.04
N ALA A 684 27.31 -10.16 -35.11
CA ALA A 684 28.00 -11.28 -34.46
C ALA A 684 27.23 -11.92 -33.28
N LEU A 685 26.19 -11.29 -32.73
CA LEU A 685 25.44 -11.85 -31.59
C LEU A 685 24.31 -12.81 -31.96
N VAL A 686 23.80 -12.75 -33.20
CA VAL A 686 22.66 -13.56 -33.66
C VAL A 686 22.91 -15.08 -33.54
N PRO A 687 24.10 -15.64 -33.87
CA PRO A 687 24.36 -17.07 -33.71
C PRO A 687 24.38 -17.51 -32.24
N VAL A 688 24.81 -16.64 -31.33
CA VAL A 688 24.91 -16.93 -29.89
C VAL A 688 23.50 -16.99 -29.27
N ILE A 689 22.62 -16.06 -29.65
CA ILE A 689 21.23 -16.04 -29.20
C ILE A 689 20.48 -17.29 -29.71
N ILE A 690 20.71 -17.71 -30.96
CA ILE A 690 20.12 -18.94 -31.51
C ILE A 690 20.61 -20.18 -30.74
N LEU A 691 21.89 -20.22 -30.35
CA LEU A 691 22.45 -21.31 -29.56
C LEU A 691 21.83 -21.40 -28.16
N ILE A 692 21.62 -20.25 -27.50
CA ILE A 692 20.97 -20.16 -26.18
C ILE A 692 19.51 -20.62 -26.26
N ILE A 693 18.77 -20.18 -27.28
CA ILE A 693 17.37 -20.60 -27.49
C ILE A 693 17.28 -22.12 -27.72
N ALA A 694 18.19 -22.70 -28.52
CA ALA A 694 18.22 -24.15 -28.74
C ALA A 694 18.51 -24.94 -27.44
N LEU A 695 19.36 -24.39 -26.57
CA LEU A 695 19.70 -24.98 -25.27
C LEU A 695 18.51 -24.93 -24.30
N ILE A 696 17.78 -23.82 -24.27
CA ILE A 696 16.55 -23.65 -23.49
C ILE A 696 15.46 -24.62 -23.97
N ILE A 697 15.25 -24.75 -25.28
CA ILE A 697 14.27 -25.70 -25.85
C ILE A 697 14.64 -27.15 -25.48
N GLY A 698 15.93 -27.49 -25.50
CA GLY A 698 16.42 -28.80 -25.07
C GLY A 698 16.12 -29.10 -23.59
N ILE A 699 16.30 -28.11 -22.71
CA ILE A 699 15.98 -28.23 -21.28
C ILE A 699 14.47 -28.43 -21.08
N ILE A 700 13.65 -27.61 -21.74
CA ILE A 700 12.18 -27.72 -21.67
C ILE A 700 11.70 -29.09 -22.16
N PHE A 701 12.24 -29.59 -23.28
CA PHE A 701 11.89 -30.91 -23.81
C PHE A 701 12.28 -32.04 -22.85
N THR A 702 13.41 -31.90 -22.16
CA THR A 702 13.87 -32.89 -21.17
C THR A 702 12.98 -32.89 -19.91
N ILE A 703 12.53 -31.72 -19.47
CA ILE A 703 11.57 -31.57 -18.37
C ILE A 703 10.23 -32.20 -18.72
N LEU A 704 9.72 -31.97 -19.94
CA LEU A 704 8.47 -32.53 -20.44
C LEU A 704 8.52 -34.07 -20.56
N LEU A 705 9.64 -34.62 -21.04
CA LEU A 705 9.85 -36.07 -21.09
C LEU A 705 9.90 -36.69 -19.68
N LYS A 706 10.50 -36.01 -18.70
CA LYS A 706 10.49 -36.44 -17.30
C LYS A 706 9.06 -36.45 -16.74
N THR A 707 8.25 -35.43 -17.03
CA THR A 707 6.87 -35.36 -16.51
C THR A 707 5.97 -36.45 -17.09
N GLU A 708 6.09 -36.76 -18.38
CA GLU A 708 5.39 -37.87 -19.02
C GLU A 708 5.83 -39.25 -18.49
N PHE A 709 7.13 -39.43 -18.23
CA PHE A 709 7.66 -40.66 -17.65
C PHE A 709 7.13 -40.90 -16.23
N PHE A 710 7.04 -39.86 -15.39
CA PHE A 710 6.45 -39.96 -14.05
C PHE A 710 4.93 -40.15 -14.07
N LYS A 711 4.21 -39.61 -15.07
CA LYS A 711 2.77 -39.92 -15.27
C LYS A 711 2.54 -41.40 -15.60
N LYS A 712 3.41 -42.03 -16.39
CA LYS A 712 3.31 -43.47 -16.73
C LYS A 712 3.66 -44.41 -15.58
N LEU A 713 4.50 -43.99 -14.64
CA LEU A 713 4.82 -44.77 -13.44
C LEU A 713 3.72 -44.74 -12.36
N ARG A 714 2.80 -43.76 -12.40
CA ARG A 714 1.63 -43.70 -11.49
C ARG A 714 0.45 -44.59 -11.90
N TYR A 715 0.48 -45.19 -13.09
CA TYR A 715 -0.59 -46.05 -13.62
C TYR A 715 -0.22 -47.55 -13.67
N LYS A 716 0.79 -47.97 -12.91
CA LYS A 716 1.15 -49.38 -12.74
C LYS A 716 1.26 -49.78 -11.28
#